data_AF-A0AAW1JEI8-F1
#
_entry.id   AF-A0AAW1JEI8-F1
#
_cell.length_a   1.000
_cell.length_b   1.000
_cell.length_c   1.000
_cell.angle_alpha   90.00
_cell.angle_beta   90.00
_cell.angle_gamma   90.00
#
_symmetry.space_group_name_H-M   'P 1'
#
loop_
_entity.id
_entity.type
_entity.pdbx_description
1 polymer ?
#
loop_
_entity_poly.entity_id
_entity_poly.type
_entity_poly.pdbx_seq_one_letter_code
_entity_poly.pdbx_strand_id
1 'polypeptide(L)'
;MGHSEPASGLCSLAKVLIAMESGLIPTNLHYENPNLDIPALSDGRLKVVAKNEAWNGGIMAINSFGFGGANAHIVLRSNPKPKSHWPMACTLPRVVGVSGRTQDAVNHFLDKIQAHKNDEEFLSLIDKIHSRNITGHSYRGYAVLSGGGNVVKEVSAVTSSEKRPLWYVFSGMGSQWAGMAKQLMNMELFRTSIKVCSDALRPYDVVKLEDLIVNGDEACFGNVLNSFVSIAAIQVALVDILKALGLEPDGIVGHSVGEIGCAYADGTLTAEQAILTAYFRGRAILESNLKKGAMAAVGLSWEETKRRCPADIFPACHNSEDSVTISGPASSIDKFVGQLSSEGIFAKAVQSSGTAFHSKYIADAGPKLRKALDQVIPNAKPRSSRWISSSIPESQWGSPLAQSSSAAYHVNNLLSPVLFHEAIKHVPNNAIVVEIAPHALLQAILRRALGADATNIGLVKKGQADMVQFLLSNIGKIYNAGAQPNLGQLYHTVSFPVGKGTPMIASMIEWDHSTDWAIANFSGRGSKSGENVIDVDLSKEEYQYLAGHAIDGRILFPATGYLTLAWKTFAKLHNENLDKMPVVLKDVQFHRATIMPKEGSVKFLVNIFEGSGDFEICEGGSVAVSGKIYRPENIEKETLNLLPPPKTADNGEDVLLPLTSGDIYKELRLRGYDYEGEFRGVTEADNGGNVGTLKWTGNWISYMDTMLQFSILGQNTKELYLPTRLHKAIINPQVQNPVVDDEDQFVPVYMYRDIGVIKSGGVELRGMKASLAPRRQQTQSSPKLEKYQFIPFEYRFPADDSKIALTAQLQIVTENSNNALKLKVIEVAGENTRFNEHFLAPSIQEILESEPMLSVDTTVITTTATEELDQAYFEGKGSCYLTCWVPQQIHKDPTSGPLDQNVHLVVLSNVLGATTNDKRKAILENSLASLKQGGFLLWAETSSSFTDFIVGSEYDADLEIVSQLTTSAKTYVLLRKSAEIPDENTVINVTEKNFDWVEPLKAAMKKSESSNDVGKIYIVTEREEFTGLIGMINCIKQEPGGGNVRSVFIQDPAAAKFSLSSSFYAKQLKKDLVRNN
;
A
#
# COMPACT_ATOMS: atom_id res chain seq x y z
N MET A 1 44.23 -1.59 -20.82
CA MET A 1 43.61 -2.18 -19.61
C MET A 1 44.57 -2.35 -18.44
N GLY A 2 45.87 -2.06 -18.58
CA GLY A 2 46.83 -2.29 -17.50
C GLY A 2 47.17 -3.77 -17.30
N HIS A 3 48.00 -4.06 -16.29
CA HIS A 3 48.36 -5.41 -15.89
C HIS A 3 47.36 -5.90 -14.83
N SER A 4 46.44 -6.81 -15.18
CA SER A 4 45.41 -7.34 -14.28
C SER A 4 45.91 -8.43 -13.32
N GLU A 5 47.19 -8.37 -12.95
CA GLU A 5 47.86 -9.24 -11.99
C GLU A 5 47.52 -10.74 -12.19
N PRO A 6 46.83 -11.48 -11.27
CA PRO A 6 46.58 -12.90 -11.49
C PRO A 6 45.56 -13.16 -12.63
N ALA A 7 44.76 -12.16 -13.01
CA ALA A 7 43.80 -12.27 -14.10
C ALA A 7 44.42 -11.97 -15.49
N SER A 8 45.70 -11.57 -15.55
CA SER A 8 46.39 -11.19 -16.80
C SER A 8 46.33 -12.27 -17.89
N GLY A 9 46.50 -13.54 -17.52
CA GLY A 9 46.37 -14.67 -18.44
C GLY A 9 44.96 -14.81 -19.04
N LEU A 10 43.92 -14.68 -18.22
CA LEU A 10 42.52 -14.77 -18.68
C LEU A 10 42.10 -13.56 -19.52
N CYS A 11 42.54 -12.35 -19.16
CA CYS A 11 42.33 -11.16 -19.99
C CYS A 11 43.00 -11.30 -21.35
N SER A 12 44.21 -11.90 -21.39
CA SER A 12 44.92 -12.19 -22.65
C SER A 12 44.21 -13.26 -23.48
N LEU A 13 43.69 -14.30 -22.83
CA LEU A 13 42.85 -15.31 -23.47
C LEU A 13 41.60 -14.70 -24.10
N ALA A 14 40.88 -13.84 -23.37
CA ALA A 14 39.71 -13.13 -23.90
C ALA A 14 40.08 -12.26 -25.13
N LYS A 15 41.17 -11.49 -25.05
CA LYS A 15 41.69 -10.69 -26.18
C LYS A 15 41.92 -11.56 -27.42
N VAL A 16 42.58 -12.71 -27.25
CA VAL A 16 42.87 -13.66 -28.34
C VAL A 16 41.61 -14.27 -28.92
N LEU A 17 40.67 -14.74 -28.09
CA LEU A 17 39.41 -15.32 -28.56
C LEU A 17 38.56 -14.30 -29.32
N ILE A 18 38.46 -13.06 -28.82
CA ILE A 18 37.76 -11.98 -29.51
C ILE A 18 38.42 -11.66 -30.86
N ALA A 19 39.76 -11.66 -30.93
CA ALA A 19 40.49 -11.46 -32.18
C ALA A 19 40.25 -12.62 -33.17
N MET A 20 40.25 -13.86 -32.68
CA MET A 20 39.96 -15.04 -33.49
C MET A 20 38.55 -15.02 -34.07
N GLU A 21 37.54 -14.64 -33.27
CA GLU A 21 36.13 -14.56 -33.69
C GLU A 21 35.85 -13.38 -34.64
N SER A 22 36.38 -12.20 -34.33
CA SER A 22 36.19 -10.99 -35.16
C SER A 22 37.05 -10.98 -36.44
N GLY A 23 38.11 -11.79 -36.49
CA GLY A 23 39.08 -11.76 -37.59
C GLY A 23 40.02 -10.55 -37.57
N LEU A 24 40.18 -9.90 -36.41
CA LEU A 24 41.00 -8.70 -36.26
C LEU A 24 41.90 -8.81 -35.02
N ILE A 25 43.21 -8.65 -35.19
CA ILE A 25 44.14 -8.51 -34.08
C ILE A 25 44.12 -7.04 -33.64
N PRO A 26 43.70 -6.73 -32.39
CA PRO A 26 43.62 -5.36 -31.92
C PRO A 26 45.02 -4.77 -31.71
N THR A 27 45.15 -3.47 -32.01
CA THR A 27 46.38 -2.71 -31.82
C THR A 27 46.90 -2.76 -30.36
N ASN A 28 48.21 -2.84 -30.19
CA ASN A 28 48.88 -2.59 -28.92
C ASN A 28 49.08 -1.08 -28.76
N LEU A 29 48.48 -0.54 -27.71
CA LEU A 29 48.60 0.88 -27.35
C LEU A 29 49.99 1.18 -26.77
N HIS A 30 50.40 2.46 -26.86
CA HIS A 30 51.65 2.99 -26.30
C HIS A 30 52.95 2.41 -26.89
N TYR A 31 52.88 1.85 -28.12
CA TYR A 31 54.07 1.45 -28.87
C TYR A 31 54.49 2.57 -29.83
N GLU A 32 55.39 3.46 -29.38
CA GLU A 32 55.91 4.58 -30.17
C GLU A 32 57.28 4.28 -30.77
N ASN A 33 58.28 4.01 -29.91
CA ASN A 33 59.65 3.69 -30.32
C ASN A 33 60.00 2.26 -29.84
N PRO A 34 60.62 1.41 -30.70
CA PRO A 34 61.06 0.08 -30.29
C PRO A 34 62.14 0.17 -29.20
N ASN A 35 62.09 -0.73 -28.21
CA ASN A 35 63.12 -0.80 -27.19
C ASN A 35 64.45 -1.27 -27.82
N LEU A 36 65.50 -0.46 -27.69
CA LEU A 36 66.81 -0.71 -28.30
C LEU A 36 67.54 -1.92 -27.68
N ASP A 37 67.19 -2.33 -26.47
CA ASP A 37 67.76 -3.51 -25.80
C ASP A 37 67.23 -4.85 -26.37
N ILE A 38 66.21 -4.81 -27.24
CA ILE A 38 65.57 -6.01 -27.82
C ILE A 38 65.65 -5.93 -29.36
N PRO A 39 66.74 -6.41 -29.99
CA PRO A 39 66.96 -6.27 -31.43
C PRO A 39 65.84 -6.84 -32.31
N ALA A 40 65.15 -7.88 -31.82
CA ALA A 40 64.05 -8.53 -32.54
C ALA A 40 62.87 -7.60 -32.87
N LEU A 41 62.73 -6.46 -32.17
CA LEU A 41 61.68 -5.46 -32.41
C LEU A 41 61.98 -4.53 -33.60
N SER A 42 63.25 -4.45 -34.04
CA SER A 42 63.70 -3.56 -35.12
C SER A 42 64.24 -4.32 -36.34
N ASP A 43 64.68 -5.57 -36.17
CA ASP A 43 65.25 -6.39 -37.27
C ASP A 43 64.24 -7.25 -38.04
N GLY A 44 62.96 -7.23 -37.64
CA GLY A 44 61.86 -7.91 -38.33
C GLY A 44 61.52 -9.31 -37.83
N ARG A 45 62.24 -9.86 -36.84
CA ARG A 45 61.88 -11.17 -36.23
C ARG A 45 60.57 -11.13 -35.45
N LEU A 46 60.31 -10.02 -34.74
CA LEU A 46 59.05 -9.76 -34.06
C LEU A 46 58.42 -8.49 -34.62
N LYS A 47 57.12 -8.59 -34.94
CA LYS A 47 56.33 -7.44 -35.40
C LYS A 47 55.27 -7.12 -34.35
N VAL A 48 55.41 -5.97 -33.70
CA VAL A 48 54.36 -5.47 -32.79
C VAL A 48 53.18 -4.99 -33.63
N VAL A 49 51.98 -5.44 -33.26
CA VAL A 49 50.73 -5.03 -33.90
C VAL A 49 50.39 -3.60 -33.48
N ALA A 50 50.94 -2.61 -34.20
CA ALA A 50 50.81 -1.16 -33.88
C ALA A 50 49.53 -0.52 -34.45
N LYS A 51 48.84 -1.23 -35.34
CA LYS A 51 47.51 -0.89 -35.88
C LYS A 51 46.68 -2.16 -35.90
N ASN A 52 45.35 -2.04 -36.02
CA ASN A 52 44.51 -3.22 -36.16
C ASN A 52 44.92 -3.99 -37.43
N GLU A 53 45.24 -5.28 -37.29
CA GLU A 53 45.67 -6.13 -38.40
C GLU A 53 44.68 -7.27 -38.61
N ALA A 54 44.48 -7.69 -39.86
CA ALA A 54 43.60 -8.80 -40.18
C ALA A 54 44.17 -10.12 -39.62
N TRP A 55 43.33 -10.91 -38.94
CA TRP A 55 43.65 -12.26 -38.52
C TRP A 55 43.18 -13.28 -39.57
N ASN A 56 44.13 -13.74 -40.40
CA ASN A 56 43.88 -14.68 -41.49
C ASN A 56 43.87 -16.16 -41.06
N GLY A 57 43.74 -16.43 -39.76
CA GLY A 57 43.85 -17.78 -39.18
C GLY A 57 45.28 -18.14 -38.78
N GLY A 58 45.42 -19.31 -38.14
CA GLY A 58 46.70 -19.82 -37.65
C GLY A 58 46.68 -20.16 -36.17
N ILE A 59 47.86 -20.06 -35.54
CA ILE A 59 48.10 -20.37 -34.13
C ILE A 59 48.44 -19.08 -33.40
N MET A 60 47.84 -18.86 -32.23
CA MET A 60 48.27 -17.82 -31.29
C MET A 60 48.83 -18.45 -30.03
N ALA A 61 49.78 -17.76 -29.41
CA ALA A 61 50.34 -18.15 -28.13
C ALA A 61 50.11 -17.04 -27.10
N ILE A 62 49.92 -17.43 -25.83
CA ILE A 62 49.74 -16.53 -24.70
C ILE A 62 50.76 -16.88 -23.62
N ASN A 63 51.39 -15.85 -23.08
CA ASN A 63 52.29 -15.93 -21.93
C ASN A 63 51.62 -15.27 -20.72
N SER A 64 51.82 -15.84 -19.53
CA SER A 64 51.44 -15.25 -18.25
C SER A 64 52.50 -15.59 -17.20
N PHE A 65 53.22 -14.58 -16.72
CA PHE A 65 54.38 -14.75 -15.85
C PHE A 65 54.13 -14.02 -14.52
N GLY A 66 54.00 -14.78 -13.43
CA GLY A 66 53.87 -14.21 -12.09
C GLY A 66 55.20 -13.68 -11.59
N PHE A 67 55.19 -12.60 -10.82
CA PHE A 67 56.42 -11.97 -10.30
C PHE A 67 57.30 -12.93 -9.47
N GLY A 68 56.68 -13.93 -8.83
CA GLY A 68 57.38 -14.99 -8.09
C GLY A 68 58.07 -16.05 -8.98
N GLY A 69 58.08 -15.89 -10.29
CA GLY A 69 58.76 -16.79 -11.24
C GLY A 69 57.91 -17.97 -11.74
N ALA A 70 56.63 -18.04 -11.37
CA ALA A 70 55.69 -19.03 -11.89
C ALA A 70 55.21 -18.63 -13.29
N ASN A 71 55.62 -19.40 -14.30
CA ASN A 71 55.39 -19.07 -15.71
C ASN A 71 54.43 -20.07 -16.36
N ALA A 72 53.46 -19.56 -17.10
CA ALA A 72 52.54 -20.36 -17.91
C ALA A 72 52.54 -19.92 -19.38
N HIS A 73 52.42 -20.91 -20.27
CA HIS A 73 52.33 -20.71 -21.72
C HIS A 73 51.19 -21.57 -22.28
N ILE A 74 50.36 -20.98 -23.15
CA ILE A 74 49.32 -21.73 -23.87
C ILE A 74 49.36 -21.43 -25.36
N VAL A 75 49.05 -22.45 -26.15
CA VAL A 75 48.98 -22.38 -27.61
C VAL A 75 47.56 -22.69 -28.04
N LEU A 76 46.98 -21.82 -28.87
CA LEU A 76 45.59 -21.86 -29.29
C LEU A 76 45.46 -21.89 -30.81
N ARG A 77 44.48 -22.63 -31.30
CA ARG A 77 44.08 -22.67 -32.72
C ARG A 77 42.61 -22.32 -32.80
N SER A 78 42.24 -21.45 -33.74
CA SER A 78 40.84 -21.09 -33.99
C SER A 78 40.06 -22.28 -34.56
N ASN A 79 38.77 -22.35 -34.25
CA ASN A 79 37.85 -23.29 -34.90
C ASN A 79 37.88 -23.07 -36.44
N PRO A 80 38.20 -24.08 -37.26
CA PRO A 80 38.30 -23.91 -38.71
C PRO A 80 36.94 -23.90 -39.40
N LYS A 81 35.83 -24.20 -38.70
CA LYS A 81 34.49 -24.25 -39.29
C LYS A 81 34.07 -22.85 -39.77
N PRO A 82 33.84 -22.65 -41.09
CA PRO A 82 33.30 -21.39 -41.60
C PRO A 82 31.84 -21.24 -41.17
N LYS A 83 31.35 -20.00 -41.19
CA LYS A 83 29.96 -19.70 -40.89
C LYS A 83 29.05 -20.34 -41.94
N SER A 84 28.03 -21.07 -41.48
CA SER A 84 27.07 -21.69 -42.38
C SER A 84 26.18 -20.60 -43.00
N HIS A 85 26.09 -20.56 -44.32
CA HIS A 85 25.16 -19.70 -45.04
C HIS A 85 23.99 -20.55 -45.56
N TRP A 86 22.89 -20.60 -44.81
CA TRP A 86 21.69 -21.28 -45.26
C TRP A 86 20.93 -20.40 -46.26
N PRO A 87 20.44 -20.94 -47.40
CA PRO A 87 19.73 -20.15 -48.38
C PRO A 87 18.50 -19.45 -47.76
N MET A 88 18.37 -18.15 -48.00
CA MET A 88 17.25 -17.29 -47.56
C MET A 88 15.85 -17.75 -48.01
N ALA A 89 15.75 -18.86 -48.74
CA ALA A 89 14.50 -19.40 -49.27
C ALA A 89 13.59 -20.05 -48.21
N CYS A 90 13.96 -20.02 -46.91
CA CYS A 90 13.08 -20.52 -45.86
C CYS A 90 11.90 -19.57 -45.66
N THR A 91 10.72 -20.00 -46.07
CA THR A 91 9.46 -19.22 -46.00
C THR A 91 8.78 -19.28 -44.63
N LEU A 92 9.23 -20.17 -43.74
CA LEU A 92 8.66 -20.34 -42.40
C LEU A 92 9.23 -19.30 -41.43
N PRO A 93 8.40 -18.44 -40.80
CA PRO A 93 8.87 -17.54 -39.75
C PRO A 93 9.53 -18.29 -38.59
N ARG A 94 10.52 -17.67 -37.95
CA ARG A 94 11.26 -18.27 -36.83
C ARG A 94 10.76 -17.79 -35.49
N VAL A 95 10.32 -18.68 -34.62
CA VAL A 95 10.01 -18.38 -33.20
C VAL A 95 11.23 -18.65 -32.34
N VAL A 96 11.56 -17.71 -31.46
CA VAL A 96 12.66 -17.84 -30.47
C VAL A 96 12.15 -17.39 -29.12
N GLY A 97 12.39 -18.19 -28.08
CA GLY A 97 12.03 -17.89 -26.69
C GLY A 97 13.28 -17.61 -25.86
N VAL A 98 13.21 -16.58 -25.01
CA VAL A 98 14.28 -16.22 -24.06
C VAL A 98 13.72 -15.89 -22.68
N SER A 99 14.58 -15.89 -21.68
CA SER A 99 14.24 -15.55 -20.30
C SER A 99 15.34 -14.73 -19.66
N GLY A 100 14.99 -13.94 -18.66
CA GLY A 100 15.92 -13.06 -17.95
C GLY A 100 15.41 -12.70 -16.56
N ARG A 101 16.24 -11.99 -15.79
CA ARG A 101 15.90 -11.56 -14.42
C ARG A 101 14.95 -10.38 -14.38
N THR A 102 15.00 -9.51 -15.40
CA THR A 102 14.15 -8.32 -15.54
C THR A 102 13.47 -8.30 -16.90
N GLN A 103 12.39 -7.53 -17.01
CA GLN A 103 11.70 -7.30 -18.27
C GLN A 103 12.64 -6.65 -19.31
N ASP A 104 13.46 -5.69 -18.88
CA ASP A 104 14.40 -4.97 -19.74
C ASP A 104 15.47 -5.88 -20.30
N ALA A 105 16.02 -6.79 -19.48
CA ALA A 105 16.99 -7.78 -19.94
C ALA A 105 16.42 -8.67 -21.05
N VAL A 106 15.17 -9.13 -20.90
CA VAL A 106 14.47 -9.92 -21.92
C VAL A 106 14.24 -9.09 -23.18
N ASN A 107 13.80 -7.83 -23.02
CA ASN A 107 13.58 -6.93 -24.15
C ASN A 107 14.86 -6.69 -24.94
N HIS A 108 15.96 -6.36 -24.27
CA HIS A 108 17.28 -6.17 -24.86
C HIS A 108 17.71 -7.40 -25.64
N PHE A 109 17.58 -8.58 -25.04
CA PHE A 109 17.96 -9.84 -25.68
C PHE A 109 17.15 -10.09 -26.96
N LEU A 110 15.84 -9.90 -26.91
CA LEU A 110 14.96 -10.05 -28.09
C LEU A 110 15.31 -9.05 -29.21
N ASP A 111 15.75 -7.83 -28.87
CA ASP A 111 16.18 -6.84 -29.87
C ASP A 111 17.49 -7.27 -30.55
N LYS A 112 18.43 -7.86 -29.79
CA LYS A 112 19.64 -8.49 -30.35
C LYS A 112 19.31 -9.67 -31.25
N ILE A 113 18.33 -10.49 -30.87
CA ILE A 113 17.82 -11.59 -31.69
C ILE A 113 17.27 -11.08 -33.02
N GLN A 114 16.49 -10.01 -32.99
CA GLN A 114 15.98 -9.37 -34.20
C GLN A 114 17.11 -8.83 -35.09
N ALA A 115 18.15 -8.22 -34.50
CA ALA A 115 19.31 -7.72 -35.25
C ALA A 115 20.09 -8.86 -35.94
N HIS A 116 20.08 -10.06 -35.36
CA HIS A 116 20.74 -11.26 -35.88
C HIS A 116 19.76 -12.30 -36.45
N LYS A 117 18.57 -11.89 -36.90
CA LYS A 117 17.48 -12.78 -37.35
C LYS A 117 17.81 -13.74 -38.50
N ASN A 118 18.87 -13.46 -39.26
CA ASN A 118 19.31 -14.29 -40.39
C ASN A 118 20.47 -15.24 -40.02
N ASP A 119 20.90 -15.25 -38.77
CA ASP A 119 22.01 -16.07 -38.28
C ASP A 119 21.50 -17.34 -37.61
N GLU A 120 21.37 -18.42 -38.39
CA GLU A 120 20.78 -19.66 -37.91
C GLU A 120 21.58 -20.32 -36.79
N GLU A 121 22.92 -20.24 -36.83
CA GLU A 121 23.79 -20.80 -35.82
C GLU A 121 23.63 -20.07 -34.49
N PHE A 122 23.52 -18.74 -34.53
CA PHE A 122 23.19 -17.91 -33.36
C PHE A 122 21.82 -18.27 -32.78
N LEU A 123 20.77 -18.27 -33.61
CA LEU A 123 19.41 -18.52 -33.12
C LEU A 123 19.27 -19.94 -32.54
N SER A 124 19.95 -20.92 -33.13
CA SER A 124 19.96 -22.29 -32.62
C SER A 124 20.73 -22.43 -31.30
N LEU A 125 21.75 -21.60 -31.09
CA LEU A 125 22.45 -21.53 -29.80
C LEU A 125 21.54 -20.93 -28.72
N ILE A 126 20.80 -19.87 -29.04
CA ILE A 126 19.79 -19.26 -28.13
C ILE A 126 18.69 -20.27 -27.79
N ASP A 127 18.12 -20.94 -28.79
CA ASP A 127 17.11 -21.98 -28.59
C ASP A 127 17.64 -23.08 -27.67
N LYS A 128 18.92 -23.47 -27.82
CA LYS A 128 19.53 -24.50 -26.97
C LYS A 128 19.70 -24.03 -25.52
N ILE A 129 20.10 -22.80 -25.30
CA ILE A 129 20.25 -22.21 -23.95
C ILE A 129 18.89 -22.14 -23.24
N HIS A 130 17.87 -21.65 -23.93
CA HIS A 130 16.54 -21.43 -23.37
C HIS A 130 15.56 -22.60 -23.54
N SER A 131 16.02 -23.74 -24.09
CA SER A 131 15.27 -25.00 -24.12
C SER A 131 15.03 -25.60 -22.73
N ARG A 132 15.72 -25.09 -21.71
CA ARG A 132 15.56 -25.46 -20.31
C ARG A 132 15.14 -24.24 -19.52
N ASN A 133 14.34 -24.46 -18.49
CA ASN A 133 14.02 -23.41 -17.54
C ASN A 133 15.28 -22.99 -16.78
N ILE A 134 15.55 -21.68 -16.72
CA ILE A 134 16.68 -21.13 -15.98
C ILE A 134 16.17 -20.58 -14.65
N THR A 135 16.66 -21.16 -13.55
CA THR A 135 16.21 -20.79 -12.20
C THR A 135 16.51 -19.32 -11.88
N GLY A 136 15.52 -18.61 -11.34
CA GLY A 136 15.63 -17.20 -11.00
C GLY A 136 15.39 -16.23 -12.15
N HIS A 137 15.07 -16.71 -13.35
CA HIS A 137 14.55 -15.84 -14.40
C HIS A 137 13.06 -15.55 -14.16
N SER A 138 12.78 -14.35 -13.66
CA SER A 138 11.42 -13.90 -13.36
C SER A 138 10.65 -13.40 -14.58
N TYR A 139 11.29 -13.32 -15.75
CA TYR A 139 10.66 -12.87 -16.99
C TYR A 139 10.97 -13.83 -18.13
N ARG A 140 9.98 -14.01 -19.00
CA ARG A 140 10.08 -14.75 -20.26
C ARG A 140 9.55 -13.91 -21.40
N GLY A 141 10.12 -14.08 -22.57
CA GLY A 141 9.61 -13.45 -23.78
C GLY A 141 9.89 -14.29 -25.01
N TYR A 142 9.13 -14.04 -26.07
CA TYR A 142 9.38 -14.64 -27.37
C TYR A 142 9.33 -13.58 -28.47
N ALA A 143 9.97 -13.92 -29.60
CA ALA A 143 9.83 -13.20 -30.85
C ALA A 143 9.49 -14.17 -32.00
N VAL A 144 8.63 -13.74 -32.92
CA VAL A 144 8.39 -14.40 -34.20
C VAL A 144 8.99 -13.55 -35.32
N LEU A 145 10.09 -14.03 -35.88
CA LEU A 145 10.91 -13.38 -36.89
C LEU A 145 10.41 -13.76 -38.28
N SER A 146 9.77 -12.81 -38.98
CA SER A 146 9.26 -13.02 -40.34
C SER A 146 10.15 -12.33 -41.37
N GLY A 147 10.28 -12.94 -42.56
CA GLY A 147 11.10 -12.39 -43.66
C GLY A 147 10.69 -10.99 -44.13
N GLY A 148 9.39 -10.66 -44.03
CA GLY A 148 8.81 -9.38 -44.43
C GLY A 148 8.97 -8.21 -43.45
N GLY A 149 9.77 -8.35 -42.39
CA GLY A 149 10.03 -7.27 -41.42
C GLY A 149 9.03 -7.12 -40.27
N ASN A 150 7.84 -7.72 -40.38
CA ASN A 150 6.90 -7.81 -39.26
C ASN A 150 7.43 -8.79 -38.19
N VAL A 151 7.73 -8.25 -37.02
CA VAL A 151 8.17 -9.02 -35.84
C VAL A 151 7.08 -8.93 -34.77
N VAL A 152 6.63 -10.09 -34.29
CA VAL A 152 5.75 -10.17 -33.13
C VAL A 152 6.63 -10.42 -31.92
N LYS A 153 6.51 -9.58 -30.88
CA LYS A 153 7.28 -9.67 -29.63
C LYS A 153 6.31 -9.60 -28.45
N GLU A 154 6.46 -10.49 -27.48
CA GLU A 154 5.67 -10.48 -26.25
C GLU A 154 6.54 -10.93 -25.07
N VAL A 155 6.47 -10.16 -23.97
CA VAL A 155 7.21 -10.42 -22.74
C VAL A 155 6.21 -10.49 -21.59
N SER A 156 6.42 -11.43 -20.69
CA SER A 156 5.54 -11.68 -19.55
C SER A 156 6.37 -11.99 -18.30
N ALA A 157 5.89 -11.50 -17.16
CA ALA A 157 6.40 -11.92 -15.87
C ALA A 157 6.01 -13.38 -15.59
N VAL A 158 6.92 -14.12 -14.98
CA VAL A 158 6.67 -15.48 -14.49
C VAL A 158 6.18 -15.35 -13.06
N THR A 159 4.90 -15.63 -12.84
CA THR A 159 4.22 -15.44 -11.54
C THR A 159 4.54 -16.55 -10.53
N SER A 160 4.98 -17.71 -10.99
CA SER A 160 5.35 -18.85 -10.15
C SER A 160 6.41 -19.71 -10.82
N SER A 161 7.31 -20.28 -10.02
CA SER A 161 8.29 -21.28 -10.46
C SER A 161 7.70 -22.70 -10.56
N GLU A 162 6.45 -22.89 -10.14
CA GLU A 162 5.76 -24.18 -10.19
C GLU A 162 5.49 -24.63 -11.64
N LYS A 163 5.58 -25.94 -11.87
CA LYS A 163 5.21 -26.52 -13.15
C LYS A 163 3.69 -26.40 -13.34
N ARG A 164 3.29 -25.65 -14.35
CA ARG A 164 1.87 -25.52 -14.74
C ARG A 164 1.45 -26.70 -15.62
N PRO A 165 0.34 -27.40 -15.31
CA PRO A 165 -0.15 -28.51 -16.13
C PRO A 165 -0.56 -28.05 -17.54
N LEU A 166 -0.18 -28.81 -18.56
CA LEU A 166 -0.57 -28.57 -19.95
C LEU A 166 -1.83 -29.38 -20.30
N TRP A 167 -2.90 -28.71 -20.72
CA TRP A 167 -4.18 -29.35 -21.05
C TRP A 167 -4.55 -29.14 -22.51
N TYR A 168 -4.95 -30.22 -23.18
CA TYR A 168 -5.46 -30.15 -24.55
C TYR A 168 -6.98 -30.16 -24.56
N VAL A 169 -7.55 -29.19 -25.27
CA VAL A 169 -9.00 -29.07 -25.48
C VAL A 169 -9.29 -29.17 -26.97
N PHE A 170 -10.09 -30.15 -27.36
CA PHE A 170 -10.42 -30.38 -28.78
C PHE A 170 -11.84 -29.89 -29.10
N SER A 171 -11.95 -28.87 -29.93
CA SER A 171 -13.24 -28.32 -30.34
C SER A 171 -13.91 -29.16 -31.43
N GLY A 172 -15.24 -29.18 -31.41
CA GLY A 172 -16.02 -30.03 -32.31
C GLY A 172 -16.47 -29.34 -33.60
N MET A 173 -17.67 -29.73 -34.06
CA MET A 173 -18.36 -29.19 -35.22
C MET A 173 -18.56 -27.67 -35.12
N GLY A 174 -18.42 -26.97 -36.24
CA GLY A 174 -18.49 -25.50 -36.31
C GLY A 174 -17.12 -24.83 -36.30
N SER A 175 -16.05 -25.59 -36.08
CA SER A 175 -14.67 -25.09 -36.14
C SER A 175 -14.07 -25.10 -37.56
N GLN A 176 -14.67 -25.82 -38.51
CA GLN A 176 -14.24 -25.87 -39.90
C GLN A 176 -14.58 -24.58 -40.68
N TRP A 177 -13.76 -24.25 -41.68
CA TRP A 177 -13.98 -23.11 -42.58
C TRP A 177 -13.15 -23.22 -43.86
N ALA A 178 -13.57 -22.49 -44.91
CA ALA A 178 -12.90 -22.48 -46.21
C ALA A 178 -11.45 -21.98 -46.16
N GLY A 179 -10.50 -22.80 -46.62
CA GLY A 179 -9.08 -22.46 -46.64
C GLY A 179 -8.35 -22.62 -45.30
N MET A 180 -8.93 -23.34 -44.34
CA MET A 180 -8.37 -23.50 -42.98
C MET A 180 -6.94 -24.07 -42.91
N ALA A 181 -6.49 -24.80 -43.94
CA ALA A 181 -5.13 -25.34 -44.02
C ALA A 181 -4.19 -24.55 -44.94
N LYS A 182 -4.71 -23.58 -45.71
CA LYS A 182 -4.03 -23.01 -46.89
C LYS A 182 -2.61 -22.52 -46.60
N GLN A 183 -2.41 -21.83 -45.48
CA GLN A 183 -1.09 -21.33 -45.07
C GLN A 183 -0.31 -22.35 -44.25
N LEU A 184 -1.00 -23.17 -43.44
CA LEU A 184 -0.36 -24.18 -42.58
C LEU A 184 0.32 -25.29 -43.38
N MET A 185 -0.13 -25.56 -44.60
CA MET A 185 0.54 -26.49 -45.54
C MET A 185 1.97 -26.08 -45.91
N ASN A 186 2.40 -24.85 -45.60
CA ASN A 186 3.79 -24.41 -45.74
C ASN A 186 4.71 -25.04 -44.68
N MET A 187 4.17 -25.51 -43.56
CA MET A 187 4.92 -26.22 -42.52
C MET A 187 5.05 -27.70 -42.88
N GLU A 188 6.29 -28.21 -42.92
CA GLU A 188 6.55 -29.60 -43.33
C GLU A 188 5.84 -30.61 -42.42
N LEU A 189 5.97 -30.47 -41.09
CA LEU A 189 5.30 -31.35 -40.11
C LEU A 189 3.78 -31.41 -40.33
N PHE A 190 3.16 -30.25 -40.59
CA PHE A 190 1.73 -30.18 -40.84
C PHE A 190 1.36 -30.92 -42.14
N ARG A 191 2.09 -30.63 -43.22
CA ARG A 191 1.87 -31.25 -44.54
C ARG A 191 2.05 -32.78 -44.49
N THR A 192 3.09 -33.26 -43.81
CA THR A 192 3.34 -34.71 -43.65
C THR A 192 2.18 -35.38 -42.91
N SER A 193 1.68 -34.77 -41.83
CA SER A 193 0.54 -35.30 -41.07
C SER A 193 -0.77 -35.32 -41.90
N ILE A 194 -1.05 -34.25 -42.63
CA ILE A 194 -2.19 -34.20 -43.56
C ILE A 194 -2.06 -35.28 -44.64
N LYS A 195 -0.85 -35.52 -45.17
CA LYS A 195 -0.60 -36.57 -46.15
C LYS A 195 -0.93 -37.96 -45.61
N VAL A 196 -0.57 -38.27 -44.36
CA VAL A 196 -0.95 -39.54 -43.71
C VAL A 196 -2.48 -39.68 -43.65
N CYS A 197 -3.18 -38.62 -43.28
CA CYS A 197 -4.65 -38.61 -43.27
C CYS A 197 -5.26 -38.78 -44.67
N SER A 198 -4.67 -38.12 -45.67
CA SER A 198 -5.05 -38.19 -47.09
C SER A 198 -4.85 -39.59 -47.67
N ASP A 199 -3.69 -40.21 -47.38
CA ASP A 199 -3.34 -41.57 -47.82
C ASP A 199 -4.31 -42.62 -47.24
N ALA A 200 -4.72 -42.47 -45.97
CA ALA A 200 -5.72 -43.33 -45.33
C ALA A 200 -7.12 -43.24 -45.98
N LEU A 201 -7.49 -42.07 -46.52
CA LEU A 201 -8.78 -41.87 -47.17
C LEU A 201 -8.80 -42.33 -48.65
N ARG A 202 -7.62 -42.49 -49.28
CA ARG A 202 -7.49 -42.85 -50.69
C ARG A 202 -8.30 -44.09 -51.12
N PRO A 203 -8.38 -45.20 -50.36
CA PRO A 203 -9.14 -46.39 -50.76
C PRO A 203 -10.64 -46.16 -50.93
N TYR A 204 -11.18 -45.08 -50.36
CA TYR A 204 -12.60 -44.77 -50.39
C TYR A 204 -12.95 -43.78 -51.51
N ASP A 205 -11.97 -43.09 -52.11
CA ASP A 205 -12.06 -42.15 -53.25
C ASP A 205 -13.26 -41.16 -53.25
N VAL A 206 -13.79 -40.83 -52.07
CA VAL A 206 -14.95 -39.92 -51.91
C VAL A 206 -14.51 -38.50 -51.56
N VAL A 207 -13.34 -38.32 -50.95
CA VAL A 207 -12.85 -37.02 -50.49
C VAL A 207 -11.40 -36.80 -50.88
N LYS A 208 -11.15 -35.76 -51.66
CA LYS A 208 -9.80 -35.23 -51.89
C LYS A 208 -9.45 -34.29 -50.73
N LEU A 209 -8.95 -34.85 -49.63
CA LEU A 209 -8.77 -34.11 -48.36
C LEU A 209 -7.95 -32.83 -48.53
N GLU A 210 -6.79 -32.90 -49.17
CA GLU A 210 -5.89 -31.75 -49.36
C GLU A 210 -6.56 -30.63 -50.15
N ASP A 211 -7.26 -30.97 -51.23
CA ASP A 211 -7.99 -29.99 -52.04
C ASP A 211 -9.16 -29.38 -51.26
N LEU A 212 -9.90 -30.19 -50.50
CA LEU A 212 -11.00 -29.75 -49.65
C LEU A 212 -10.54 -28.72 -48.60
N ILE A 213 -9.43 -28.97 -47.90
CA ILE A 213 -8.99 -28.11 -46.79
C ILE A 213 -8.20 -26.87 -47.24
N VAL A 214 -7.68 -26.87 -48.47
CA VAL A 214 -6.90 -25.75 -49.06
C VAL A 214 -7.75 -24.88 -49.98
N ASN A 215 -8.53 -25.51 -50.89
CA ASN A 215 -9.26 -24.85 -51.98
C ASN A 215 -10.79 -24.93 -51.83
N GLY A 216 -11.31 -25.72 -50.89
CA GLY A 216 -12.75 -25.85 -50.66
C GLY A 216 -13.41 -24.52 -50.29
N ASP A 217 -14.63 -24.32 -50.78
CA ASP A 217 -15.47 -23.17 -50.46
C ASP A 217 -16.36 -23.45 -49.22
N GLU A 218 -17.13 -22.45 -48.78
CA GLU A 218 -18.02 -22.62 -47.62
C GLU A 218 -19.14 -23.66 -47.88
N ALA A 219 -19.54 -23.87 -49.15
CA ALA A 219 -20.57 -24.85 -49.51
C ALA A 219 -20.09 -26.29 -49.32
N CYS A 220 -18.79 -26.55 -49.52
CA CYS A 220 -18.17 -27.84 -49.25
C CYS A 220 -18.38 -28.32 -47.80
N PHE A 221 -18.43 -27.39 -46.83
CA PHE A 221 -18.65 -27.70 -45.41
C PHE A 221 -20.13 -27.78 -45.02
N GLY A 222 -21.05 -27.58 -45.97
CA GLY A 222 -22.45 -27.99 -45.82
C GLY A 222 -22.58 -29.51 -45.69
N ASN A 223 -21.64 -30.27 -46.28
CA ASN A 223 -21.57 -31.73 -46.13
C ASN A 223 -20.92 -32.11 -44.78
N VAL A 224 -21.64 -32.90 -43.98
CA VAL A 224 -21.19 -33.36 -42.65
C VAL A 224 -19.90 -34.19 -42.70
N LEU A 225 -19.75 -35.05 -43.72
CA LEU A 225 -18.59 -35.89 -43.90
C LEU A 225 -17.35 -35.04 -44.14
N ASN A 226 -17.44 -34.07 -45.06
CA ASN A 226 -16.37 -33.13 -45.35
C ASN A 226 -15.92 -32.38 -44.10
N SER A 227 -16.88 -31.96 -43.27
CA SER A 227 -16.59 -31.25 -42.02
C SER A 227 -15.89 -32.13 -40.99
N PHE A 228 -16.32 -33.38 -40.78
CA PHE A 228 -15.68 -34.28 -39.82
C PHE A 228 -14.25 -34.66 -40.21
N VAL A 229 -14.02 -35.06 -41.45
CA VAL A 229 -12.65 -35.43 -41.91
C VAL A 229 -11.71 -34.23 -41.86
N SER A 230 -12.24 -33.04 -42.19
CA SER A 230 -11.52 -31.77 -42.11
C SER A 230 -11.09 -31.46 -40.68
N ILE A 231 -12.00 -31.50 -39.71
CA ILE A 231 -11.68 -31.22 -38.30
C ILE A 231 -10.63 -32.22 -37.78
N ALA A 232 -10.86 -33.52 -38.00
CA ALA A 232 -9.97 -34.56 -37.51
C ALA A 232 -8.56 -34.42 -38.11
N ALA A 233 -8.44 -34.20 -39.42
CA ALA A 233 -7.13 -34.03 -40.07
C ALA A 233 -6.33 -32.85 -39.51
N ILE A 234 -6.98 -31.69 -39.31
CA ILE A 234 -6.31 -30.51 -38.74
C ILE A 234 -5.92 -30.76 -37.28
N GLN A 235 -6.79 -31.39 -36.49
CA GLN A 235 -6.49 -31.73 -35.10
C GLN A 235 -5.32 -32.69 -34.96
N VAL A 236 -5.26 -33.72 -35.80
CA VAL A 236 -4.12 -34.67 -35.88
C VAL A 236 -2.83 -33.91 -36.22
N ALA A 237 -2.85 -33.06 -37.24
CA ALA A 237 -1.68 -32.28 -37.67
C ALA A 237 -1.20 -31.29 -36.61
N LEU A 238 -2.10 -30.63 -35.89
CA LEU A 238 -1.74 -29.73 -34.79
C LEU A 238 -1.15 -30.51 -33.59
N VAL A 239 -1.72 -31.68 -33.26
CA VAL A 239 -1.15 -32.57 -32.23
C VAL A 239 0.27 -33.01 -32.60
N ASP A 240 0.53 -33.32 -33.87
CA ASP A 240 1.86 -33.72 -34.33
C ASP A 240 2.89 -32.61 -34.18
N ILE A 241 2.51 -31.35 -34.46
CA ILE A 241 3.37 -30.19 -34.20
C ILE A 241 3.68 -30.07 -32.70
N LEU A 242 2.67 -30.15 -31.83
CA LEU A 242 2.90 -30.05 -30.39
C LEU A 242 3.77 -31.20 -29.85
N LYS A 243 3.52 -32.44 -30.30
CA LYS A 243 4.33 -33.61 -29.96
C LYS A 243 5.78 -33.44 -30.42
N ALA A 244 6.02 -32.95 -31.64
CA ALA A 244 7.36 -32.68 -32.15
C ALA A 244 8.10 -31.62 -31.31
N LEU A 245 7.37 -30.64 -30.77
CA LEU A 245 7.89 -29.65 -29.84
C LEU A 245 8.12 -30.19 -28.40
N GLY A 246 7.79 -31.46 -28.12
CA GLY A 246 7.88 -32.03 -26.77
C GLY A 246 6.81 -31.49 -25.81
N LEU A 247 5.74 -30.88 -26.34
CA LEU A 247 4.58 -30.49 -25.57
C LEU A 247 3.65 -31.71 -25.48
N GLU A 248 3.71 -32.42 -24.35
CA GLU A 248 2.80 -33.51 -24.05
C GLU A 248 1.75 -33.06 -23.02
N PRO A 249 0.46 -33.44 -23.20
CA PRO A 249 -0.59 -33.04 -22.28
C PRO A 249 -0.51 -33.81 -20.96
N ASP A 250 -0.68 -33.08 -19.86
CA ASP A 250 -1.00 -33.63 -18.54
C ASP A 250 -2.50 -33.99 -18.44
N GLY A 251 -3.37 -33.33 -19.23
CA GLY A 251 -4.80 -33.65 -19.33
C GLY A 251 -5.41 -33.36 -20.71
N ILE A 252 -6.49 -34.06 -21.06
CA ILE A 252 -7.13 -34.01 -22.37
C ILE A 252 -8.65 -33.98 -22.21
N VAL A 253 -9.32 -33.03 -22.88
CA VAL A 253 -10.78 -32.91 -22.95
C VAL A 253 -11.21 -32.70 -24.39
N GLY A 254 -12.31 -33.33 -24.81
CA GLY A 254 -12.88 -33.13 -26.14
C GLY A 254 -14.31 -32.63 -26.09
N HIS A 255 -14.73 -31.90 -27.11
CA HIS A 255 -16.12 -31.50 -27.33
C HIS A 255 -16.67 -32.24 -28.55
N SER A 256 -17.66 -33.12 -28.33
CA SER A 256 -18.32 -33.85 -29.43
C SER A 256 -17.30 -34.62 -30.29
N VAL A 257 -17.30 -34.41 -31.62
CA VAL A 257 -16.36 -34.97 -32.60
C VAL A 257 -14.88 -34.69 -32.25
N GLY A 258 -14.58 -33.67 -31.44
CA GLY A 258 -13.24 -33.41 -30.93
C GLY A 258 -12.65 -34.57 -30.11
N GLU A 259 -13.49 -35.46 -29.55
CA GLU A 259 -12.99 -36.67 -28.86
C GLU A 259 -12.23 -37.64 -29.76
N ILE A 260 -12.39 -37.55 -31.09
CA ILE A 260 -11.53 -38.28 -32.05
C ILE A 260 -10.09 -37.77 -31.96
N GLY A 261 -9.91 -36.44 -31.88
CA GLY A 261 -8.62 -35.81 -31.65
C GLY A 261 -8.04 -36.15 -30.28
N CYS A 262 -8.89 -36.23 -29.24
CA CYS A 262 -8.47 -36.70 -27.91
C CYS A 262 -7.91 -38.12 -27.95
N ALA A 263 -8.61 -39.02 -28.66
CA ALA A 263 -8.18 -40.41 -28.77
C ALA A 263 -6.82 -40.55 -29.48
N TYR A 264 -6.53 -39.69 -30.46
CA TYR A 264 -5.21 -39.60 -31.09
C TYR A 264 -4.13 -39.00 -30.15
N ALA A 265 -4.46 -37.94 -29.42
CA ALA A 265 -3.55 -37.30 -28.47
C ALA A 265 -3.21 -38.22 -27.29
N ASP A 266 -4.17 -39.01 -26.81
CA ASP A 266 -3.99 -40.03 -25.76
C ASP A 266 -3.22 -41.27 -26.25
N GLY A 267 -3.02 -41.40 -27.57
CA GLY A 267 -2.32 -42.53 -28.19
C GLY A 267 -3.16 -43.80 -28.36
N THR A 268 -4.48 -43.69 -28.13
CA THR A 268 -5.42 -44.81 -28.27
C THR A 268 -5.81 -45.09 -29.72
N LEU A 269 -5.80 -44.07 -30.59
CA LEU A 269 -5.93 -44.21 -32.05
C LEU A 269 -4.66 -43.79 -32.77
N THR A 270 -4.36 -44.44 -33.89
CA THR A 270 -3.40 -43.92 -34.88
C THR A 270 -4.01 -42.78 -35.70
N ALA A 271 -3.19 -42.04 -36.45
CA ALA A 271 -3.69 -40.99 -37.35
C ALA A 271 -4.69 -41.54 -38.40
N GLU A 272 -4.37 -42.72 -38.96
CA GLU A 272 -5.25 -43.47 -39.87
C GLU A 272 -6.58 -43.84 -39.18
N GLN A 273 -6.55 -44.40 -37.98
CA GLN A 273 -7.78 -44.76 -37.27
C GLN A 273 -8.61 -43.52 -36.92
N ALA A 274 -7.97 -42.41 -36.54
CA ALA A 274 -8.65 -41.16 -36.23
C ALA A 274 -9.38 -40.59 -37.46
N ILE A 275 -8.70 -40.47 -38.60
CA ILE A 275 -9.31 -39.94 -39.83
C ILE A 275 -10.40 -40.86 -40.37
N LEU A 276 -10.21 -42.19 -40.31
CA LEU A 276 -11.22 -43.16 -40.72
C LEU A 276 -12.42 -43.17 -39.78
N THR A 277 -12.21 -42.97 -38.48
CA THR A 277 -13.30 -42.82 -37.51
C THR A 277 -14.15 -41.59 -37.86
N ALA A 278 -13.52 -40.46 -38.18
CA ALA A 278 -14.22 -39.25 -38.61
C ALA A 278 -14.97 -39.45 -39.93
N TYR A 279 -14.34 -40.13 -40.88
CA TYR A 279 -14.92 -40.46 -42.18
C TYR A 279 -16.16 -41.36 -42.07
N PHE A 280 -16.06 -42.49 -41.37
CA PHE A 280 -17.18 -43.41 -41.19
C PHE A 280 -18.28 -42.83 -40.32
N ARG A 281 -17.95 -41.95 -39.36
CA ARG A 281 -18.94 -41.16 -38.61
C ARG A 281 -19.78 -40.29 -39.55
N GLY A 282 -19.15 -39.59 -40.49
CA GLY A 282 -19.85 -38.79 -41.49
C GLY A 282 -20.65 -39.64 -42.48
N ARG A 283 -20.04 -40.74 -42.97
CA ARG A 283 -20.68 -41.67 -43.92
C ARG A 283 -21.94 -42.31 -43.32
N ALA A 284 -21.88 -42.77 -42.07
CA ALA A 284 -23.02 -43.37 -41.39
C ALA A 284 -24.23 -42.43 -41.30
N ILE A 285 -24.00 -41.12 -41.17
CA ILE A 285 -25.06 -40.10 -41.18
C ILE A 285 -25.68 -39.97 -42.57
N LEU A 286 -24.84 -39.84 -43.60
CA LEU A 286 -25.28 -39.70 -44.99
C LEU A 286 -26.07 -40.93 -45.46
N GLU A 287 -25.68 -42.13 -45.04
CA GLU A 287 -26.35 -43.38 -45.38
C GLU A 287 -27.64 -43.63 -44.56
N SER A 288 -27.97 -42.79 -43.58
CA SER A 288 -29.09 -43.03 -42.65
C SER A 288 -30.39 -42.31 -42.98
N ASN A 289 -30.48 -41.59 -44.09
CA ASN A 289 -31.72 -40.91 -44.53
C ASN A 289 -32.46 -40.21 -43.38
N LEU A 290 -31.70 -39.52 -42.53
CA LEU A 290 -32.23 -38.88 -41.34
C LEU A 290 -33.14 -37.71 -41.70
N LYS A 291 -34.17 -37.47 -40.89
CA LYS A 291 -35.00 -36.28 -41.04
C LYS A 291 -34.16 -35.03 -40.78
N LYS A 292 -34.45 -33.95 -41.51
CA LYS A 292 -33.77 -32.66 -41.34
C LYS A 292 -33.93 -32.15 -39.90
N GLY A 293 -32.80 -32.02 -39.21
CA GLY A 293 -32.70 -31.49 -37.86
C GLY A 293 -31.96 -30.14 -37.82
N ALA A 294 -31.88 -29.56 -36.63
CA ALA A 294 -31.08 -28.39 -36.36
C ALA A 294 -30.58 -28.41 -34.90
N MET A 295 -29.60 -27.55 -34.63
CA MET A 295 -29.09 -27.30 -33.29
C MET A 295 -29.00 -25.79 -33.03
N ALA A 296 -29.14 -25.37 -31.78
CA ALA A 296 -28.98 -23.98 -31.37
C ALA A 296 -28.30 -23.88 -30.00
N ALA A 297 -27.42 -22.91 -29.80
CA ALA A 297 -26.87 -22.56 -28.50
C ALA A 297 -27.82 -21.60 -27.78
N VAL A 298 -28.15 -21.89 -26.53
CA VAL A 298 -29.07 -21.12 -25.68
C VAL A 298 -28.37 -20.71 -24.38
N GLY A 299 -28.68 -19.50 -23.90
CA GLY A 299 -28.16 -18.93 -22.66
C GLY A 299 -28.99 -19.35 -21.45
N LEU A 300 -29.02 -20.65 -21.18
CA LEU A 300 -29.76 -21.27 -20.08
C LEU A 300 -28.87 -22.29 -19.37
N SER A 301 -29.14 -22.57 -18.09
CA SER A 301 -28.52 -23.69 -17.39
C SER A 301 -29.03 -25.03 -17.91
N TRP A 302 -28.30 -26.11 -17.65
CA TRP A 302 -28.69 -27.46 -18.06
C TRP A 302 -30.07 -27.88 -17.54
N GLU A 303 -30.33 -27.63 -16.25
CA GLU A 303 -31.60 -27.99 -15.62
C GLU A 303 -32.76 -27.10 -16.08
N GLU A 304 -32.50 -25.81 -16.35
CA GLU A 304 -33.52 -24.93 -16.93
C GLU A 304 -33.87 -25.35 -18.35
N THR A 305 -32.86 -25.70 -19.15
CA THR A 305 -33.04 -26.18 -20.52
C THR A 305 -33.88 -27.45 -20.54
N LYS A 306 -33.61 -28.43 -19.68
CA LYS A 306 -34.44 -29.64 -19.55
C LYS A 306 -35.91 -29.33 -19.23
N ARG A 307 -36.16 -28.36 -18.33
CA ARG A 307 -37.52 -28.00 -17.90
C ARG A 307 -38.30 -27.29 -19.01
N ARG A 308 -37.61 -26.45 -19.79
CA ARG A 308 -38.22 -25.56 -20.79
C ARG A 308 -38.28 -26.15 -22.20
N CYS A 309 -37.45 -27.14 -22.52
CA CYS A 309 -37.44 -27.76 -23.84
C CYS A 309 -38.80 -28.41 -24.16
N PRO A 310 -39.37 -28.17 -25.34
CA PRO A 310 -40.45 -28.98 -25.89
C PRO A 310 -40.07 -30.48 -25.92
N ALA A 311 -41.07 -31.36 -25.89
CA ALA A 311 -40.86 -32.82 -25.82
C ALA A 311 -40.06 -33.42 -26.99
N ASP A 312 -39.92 -32.70 -28.11
CA ASP A 312 -39.17 -33.08 -29.30
C ASP A 312 -37.80 -32.38 -29.42
N ILE A 313 -37.41 -31.55 -28.45
CA ILE A 313 -36.11 -30.88 -28.38
C ILE A 313 -35.32 -31.42 -27.19
N PHE A 314 -34.04 -31.70 -27.39
CA PHE A 314 -33.17 -32.30 -26.37
C PHE A 314 -32.00 -31.36 -26.04
N PRO A 315 -31.65 -31.18 -24.75
CA PRO A 315 -30.34 -30.67 -24.36
C PRO A 315 -29.25 -31.63 -24.85
N ALA A 316 -28.32 -31.13 -25.65
CA ALA A 316 -27.34 -31.94 -26.38
C ALA A 316 -25.89 -31.67 -25.96
N CYS A 317 -25.52 -30.41 -25.68
CA CYS A 317 -24.17 -30.08 -25.20
C CYS A 317 -24.26 -29.14 -23.99
N HIS A 318 -23.70 -29.53 -22.86
CA HIS A 318 -23.54 -28.67 -21.69
C HIS A 318 -22.20 -27.95 -21.80
N ASN A 319 -22.18 -26.70 -22.26
CA ASN A 319 -20.94 -25.99 -22.61
C ASN A 319 -20.37 -25.16 -21.44
N SER A 320 -21.24 -24.46 -20.72
CA SER A 320 -20.95 -23.75 -19.46
C SER A 320 -22.16 -23.81 -18.54
N GLU A 321 -22.02 -23.31 -17.32
CA GLU A 321 -23.09 -23.24 -16.31
C GLU A 321 -24.39 -22.61 -16.86
N ASP A 322 -24.25 -21.66 -17.80
CA ASP A 322 -25.31 -20.86 -18.41
C ASP A 322 -25.36 -21.00 -19.95
N SER A 323 -24.71 -22.00 -20.55
CA SER A 323 -24.71 -22.20 -21.99
C SER A 323 -24.91 -23.65 -22.37
N VAL A 324 -26.01 -23.93 -23.06
CA VAL A 324 -26.41 -25.26 -23.50
C VAL A 324 -26.69 -25.24 -25.00
N THR A 325 -26.28 -26.28 -25.72
CA THR A 325 -26.73 -26.50 -27.10
C THR A 325 -27.92 -27.47 -27.08
N ILE A 326 -29.03 -27.05 -27.67
CA ILE A 326 -30.23 -27.86 -27.88
C ILE A 326 -30.24 -28.46 -29.29
N SER A 327 -30.91 -29.61 -29.45
CA SER A 327 -30.93 -30.40 -30.68
C SER A 327 -32.31 -31.01 -30.93
N GLY A 328 -32.82 -30.92 -32.16
CA GLY A 328 -34.16 -31.39 -32.50
C GLY A 328 -34.58 -31.13 -33.95
N PRO A 329 -35.87 -31.30 -34.29
CA PRO A 329 -36.40 -30.97 -35.61
C PRO A 329 -36.21 -29.49 -35.94
N ALA A 330 -35.85 -29.17 -37.18
CA ALA A 330 -35.50 -27.80 -37.57
C ALA A 330 -36.61 -26.78 -37.27
N SER A 331 -37.86 -27.11 -37.60
CA SER A 331 -39.02 -26.23 -37.35
C SER A 331 -39.26 -25.97 -35.86
N SER A 332 -39.04 -26.98 -35.01
CA SER A 332 -39.23 -26.87 -33.56
C SER A 332 -38.13 -26.04 -32.93
N ILE A 333 -36.87 -26.23 -33.37
CA ILE A 333 -35.72 -25.41 -32.96
C ILE A 333 -35.94 -23.95 -33.33
N ASP A 334 -36.33 -23.64 -34.58
CA ASP A 334 -36.55 -22.25 -35.02
C ASP A 334 -37.64 -21.56 -34.20
N LYS A 335 -38.76 -22.26 -33.93
CA LYS A 335 -39.85 -21.74 -33.09
C LYS A 335 -39.38 -21.48 -31.65
N PHE A 336 -38.63 -22.40 -31.06
CA PHE A 336 -38.16 -22.27 -29.68
C PHE A 336 -37.05 -21.21 -29.54
N VAL A 337 -36.16 -21.09 -30.52
CA VAL A 337 -35.17 -19.99 -30.60
C VAL A 337 -35.87 -18.64 -30.70
N GLY A 338 -36.92 -18.52 -31.52
CA GLY A 338 -37.74 -17.32 -31.62
C GLY A 338 -38.42 -16.96 -30.31
N GLN A 339 -38.98 -17.96 -29.62
CA GLN A 339 -39.56 -17.78 -28.28
C GLN A 339 -38.52 -17.26 -27.28
N LEU A 340 -37.38 -17.95 -27.11
CA LEU A 340 -36.33 -17.54 -26.17
C LEU A 340 -35.79 -16.14 -26.50
N SER A 341 -35.61 -15.83 -27.78
CA SER A 341 -35.16 -14.51 -28.21
C SER A 341 -36.17 -13.41 -27.86
N SER A 342 -37.48 -13.68 -27.96
CA SER A 342 -38.54 -12.75 -27.57
C SER A 342 -38.60 -12.48 -26.06
N GLU A 343 -38.08 -13.41 -25.26
CA GLU A 343 -37.94 -13.29 -23.80
C GLU A 343 -36.60 -12.63 -23.39
N GLY A 344 -35.77 -12.20 -24.35
CA GLY A 344 -34.46 -11.60 -24.10
C GLY A 344 -33.35 -12.60 -23.76
N ILE A 345 -33.58 -13.90 -23.96
CA ILE A 345 -32.61 -14.97 -23.68
C ILE A 345 -31.77 -15.22 -24.94
N PHE A 346 -30.45 -15.33 -24.76
CA PHE A 346 -29.56 -15.66 -25.88
C PHE A 346 -29.96 -16.99 -26.52
N ALA A 347 -30.25 -16.99 -27.82
CA ALA A 347 -30.51 -18.19 -28.60
C ALA A 347 -30.01 -18.00 -30.03
N LYS A 348 -29.11 -18.87 -30.49
CA LYS A 348 -28.50 -18.77 -31.82
C LYS A 348 -28.33 -20.14 -32.48
N ALA A 349 -28.78 -20.27 -33.72
CA ALA A 349 -28.57 -21.48 -34.51
C ALA A 349 -27.08 -21.80 -34.69
N VAL A 350 -26.76 -23.09 -34.64
CA VAL A 350 -25.41 -23.64 -34.87
C VAL A 350 -25.41 -24.40 -36.18
N GLN A 351 -24.38 -24.17 -37.02
CA GLN A 351 -24.24 -24.87 -38.28
C GLN A 351 -23.96 -26.36 -38.02
N SER A 352 -25.00 -27.17 -38.21
CA SER A 352 -25.04 -28.60 -37.89
C SER A 352 -25.29 -29.47 -39.13
N SER A 353 -25.10 -28.91 -40.33
CA SER A 353 -25.33 -29.58 -41.61
C SER A 353 -26.71 -30.24 -41.71
N GLY A 354 -27.73 -29.59 -41.13
CA GLY A 354 -29.11 -30.08 -41.10
C GLY A 354 -29.33 -31.33 -40.25
N THR A 355 -28.45 -31.61 -39.28
CA THR A 355 -28.48 -32.81 -38.44
C THR A 355 -28.65 -32.46 -36.96
N ALA A 356 -29.53 -33.18 -36.26
CA ALA A 356 -29.74 -33.04 -34.82
C ALA A 356 -28.82 -33.97 -34.02
N PHE A 357 -27.55 -33.61 -33.88
CA PHE A 357 -26.55 -34.41 -33.14
C PHE A 357 -26.91 -34.60 -31.66
N HIS A 358 -26.40 -35.66 -31.04
CA HIS A 358 -26.54 -35.94 -29.59
C HIS A 358 -27.99 -35.98 -29.12
N SER A 359 -28.86 -36.55 -29.96
CA SER A 359 -30.29 -36.67 -29.71
C SER A 359 -30.81 -37.99 -30.26
N LYS A 360 -32.06 -38.34 -29.95
CA LYS A 360 -32.69 -39.55 -30.51
C LYS A 360 -32.75 -39.57 -32.04
N TYR A 361 -32.66 -38.42 -32.71
CA TYR A 361 -32.80 -38.30 -34.16
C TYR A 361 -31.59 -38.82 -34.96
N ILE A 362 -30.46 -39.04 -34.31
CA ILE A 362 -29.23 -39.58 -34.93
C ILE A 362 -29.06 -41.10 -34.71
N ALA A 363 -29.98 -41.73 -33.95
CA ALA A 363 -29.85 -43.12 -33.50
C ALA A 363 -29.66 -44.13 -34.64
N ASP A 364 -30.32 -43.93 -35.79
CA ASP A 364 -30.24 -44.83 -36.96
C ASP A 364 -28.83 -44.88 -37.58
N ALA A 365 -27.99 -43.88 -37.34
CA ALA A 365 -26.59 -43.89 -37.75
C ALA A 365 -25.71 -44.77 -36.86
N GLY A 366 -26.13 -45.03 -35.61
CA GLY A 366 -25.35 -45.76 -34.60
C GLY A 366 -24.94 -47.18 -35.03
N PRO A 367 -25.86 -48.06 -35.47
CA PRO A 367 -25.52 -49.41 -35.91
C PRO A 367 -24.58 -49.45 -37.12
N LYS A 368 -24.78 -48.54 -38.09
CA LYS A 368 -23.91 -48.43 -39.28
C LYS A 368 -22.50 -47.99 -38.90
N LEU A 369 -22.41 -46.98 -38.04
CA LEU A 369 -21.14 -46.52 -37.51
C LEU A 369 -20.43 -47.62 -36.74
N ARG A 370 -21.15 -48.33 -35.85
CA ARG A 370 -20.57 -49.42 -35.05
C ARG A 370 -19.92 -50.48 -35.94
N LYS A 371 -20.66 -50.95 -36.95
CA LYS A 371 -20.17 -51.97 -37.89
C LYS A 371 -18.89 -51.53 -38.60
N ALA A 372 -18.80 -50.27 -39.02
CA ALA A 372 -17.60 -49.75 -39.67
C ALA A 372 -16.43 -49.59 -38.68
N LEU A 373 -16.68 -49.04 -37.48
CA LEU A 373 -15.63 -48.81 -36.49
C LEU A 373 -15.09 -50.09 -35.85
N ASP A 374 -15.87 -51.17 -35.78
CA ASP A 374 -15.35 -52.48 -35.35
C ASP A 374 -14.25 -53.00 -36.31
N GLN A 375 -14.26 -52.57 -37.58
CA GLN A 375 -13.20 -52.89 -38.55
C GLN A 375 -12.00 -51.94 -38.45
N VAL A 376 -12.25 -50.65 -38.17
CA VAL A 376 -11.19 -49.63 -38.01
C VAL A 376 -10.44 -49.80 -36.69
N ILE A 377 -11.14 -50.22 -35.63
CA ILE A 377 -10.64 -50.36 -34.27
C ILE A 377 -10.86 -51.82 -33.81
N PRO A 378 -10.19 -52.81 -34.43
CA PRO A 378 -10.39 -54.22 -34.09
C PRO A 378 -9.88 -54.55 -32.68
N ASN A 379 -8.84 -53.85 -32.23
CA ASN A 379 -8.22 -54.01 -30.91
C ASN A 379 -8.25 -52.66 -30.17
N ALA A 380 -9.30 -52.43 -29.37
CA ALA A 380 -9.46 -51.20 -28.61
C ALA A 380 -8.37 -51.08 -27.53
N LYS A 381 -7.65 -49.94 -27.53
CA LYS A 381 -6.67 -49.63 -26.49
C LYS A 381 -7.35 -49.03 -25.25
N PRO A 382 -6.83 -49.28 -24.03
CA PRO A 382 -7.32 -48.64 -22.82
C PRO A 382 -7.07 -47.12 -22.89
N ARG A 383 -8.03 -46.34 -22.40
CA ARG A 383 -7.89 -44.88 -22.27
C ARG A 383 -7.01 -44.57 -21.07
N SER A 384 -6.13 -43.57 -21.17
CA SER A 384 -5.37 -43.14 -20.00
C SER A 384 -6.23 -42.27 -19.06
N SER A 385 -5.81 -42.14 -17.80
CA SER A 385 -6.47 -41.26 -16.83
C SER A 385 -6.35 -39.77 -17.19
N ARG A 386 -5.46 -39.40 -18.12
CA ARG A 386 -5.32 -38.02 -18.59
C ARG A 386 -6.48 -37.60 -19.49
N TRP A 387 -7.17 -38.55 -20.14
CA TRP A 387 -8.31 -38.25 -20.99
C TRP A 387 -9.61 -38.26 -20.18
N ILE A 388 -10.12 -37.07 -19.92
CA ILE A 388 -11.43 -36.84 -19.31
C ILE A 388 -12.51 -36.97 -20.39
N SER A 389 -13.42 -37.94 -20.23
CA SER A 389 -14.51 -38.16 -21.18
C SER A 389 -15.59 -37.11 -21.00
N SER A 390 -16.05 -36.50 -22.09
CA SER A 390 -17.24 -35.66 -22.12
C SER A 390 -18.46 -36.38 -22.69
N SER A 391 -18.37 -37.67 -23.03
CA SER A 391 -19.48 -38.44 -23.58
C SER A 391 -20.07 -39.48 -22.62
N ILE A 392 -19.43 -39.68 -21.47
CA ILE A 392 -19.85 -40.61 -20.42
C ILE A 392 -19.86 -39.86 -19.08
N PRO A 393 -20.94 -39.94 -18.28
CA PRO A 393 -20.98 -39.34 -16.94
C PRO A 393 -19.82 -39.83 -16.06
N GLU A 394 -19.27 -38.93 -15.24
CA GLU A 394 -18.14 -39.22 -14.34
C GLU A 394 -18.38 -40.45 -13.46
N SER A 395 -19.60 -40.60 -12.92
CA SER A 395 -20.02 -41.76 -12.13
C SER A 395 -19.88 -43.11 -12.85
N GLN A 396 -19.74 -43.11 -14.18
CA GLN A 396 -19.64 -44.30 -15.02
C GLN A 396 -18.27 -44.44 -15.70
N TRP A 397 -17.27 -43.63 -15.34
CA TRP A 397 -15.92 -43.76 -15.92
C TRP A 397 -15.24 -45.09 -15.58
N GLY A 398 -15.66 -45.78 -14.52
CA GLY A 398 -15.23 -47.15 -14.20
C GLY A 398 -15.87 -48.24 -15.07
N SER A 399 -16.86 -47.91 -15.92
CA SER A 399 -17.57 -48.90 -16.73
C SER A 399 -16.69 -49.44 -17.87
N PRO A 400 -16.92 -50.69 -18.35
CA PRO A 400 -16.17 -51.24 -19.49
C PRO A 400 -16.22 -50.37 -20.75
N LEU A 401 -17.33 -49.67 -20.98
CA LEU A 401 -17.48 -48.73 -22.10
C LEU A 401 -16.50 -47.56 -22.00
N ALA A 402 -16.31 -47.00 -20.80
CA ALA A 402 -15.46 -45.85 -20.57
C ALA A 402 -13.96 -46.17 -20.47
N GLN A 403 -13.60 -47.42 -20.16
CA GLN A 403 -12.21 -47.81 -19.94
C GLN A 403 -11.39 -47.96 -21.25
N SER A 404 -12.05 -48.07 -22.41
CA SER A 404 -11.37 -48.28 -23.69
C SER A 404 -11.85 -47.34 -24.79
N SER A 405 -10.95 -46.95 -25.69
CA SER A 405 -11.26 -46.15 -26.90
C SER A 405 -11.80 -47.08 -27.99
N SER A 406 -12.93 -47.73 -27.70
CA SER A 406 -13.53 -48.74 -28.55
C SER A 406 -14.50 -48.15 -29.58
N ALA A 407 -14.85 -48.94 -30.61
CA ALA A 407 -15.93 -48.60 -31.53
C ALA A 407 -17.24 -48.26 -30.78
N ALA A 408 -17.54 -48.97 -29.69
CA ALA A 408 -18.71 -48.69 -28.85
C ALA A 408 -18.64 -47.32 -28.18
N TYR A 409 -17.45 -46.93 -27.68
CA TYR A 409 -17.22 -45.60 -27.09
C TYR A 409 -17.47 -44.48 -28.11
N HIS A 410 -16.89 -44.60 -29.31
CA HIS A 410 -17.02 -43.58 -30.36
C HIS A 410 -18.46 -43.46 -30.91
N VAL A 411 -19.22 -44.57 -30.92
CA VAL A 411 -20.66 -44.54 -31.21
C VAL A 411 -21.41 -43.85 -30.07
N ASN A 412 -21.12 -44.16 -28.81
CA ASN A 412 -21.70 -43.47 -27.65
C ASN A 412 -21.46 -41.96 -27.73
N ASN A 413 -20.25 -41.52 -28.07
CA ASN A 413 -19.94 -40.10 -28.27
C ASN A 413 -20.80 -39.40 -29.35
N LEU A 414 -21.33 -40.12 -30.35
CA LEU A 414 -22.24 -39.54 -31.33
C LEU A 414 -23.69 -39.43 -30.83
N LEU A 415 -24.10 -40.37 -29.98
CA LEU A 415 -25.50 -40.54 -29.57
C LEU A 415 -25.82 -39.82 -28.26
N SER A 416 -24.86 -39.75 -27.35
CA SER A 416 -25.03 -39.25 -25.98
C SER A 416 -24.76 -37.74 -25.88
N PRO A 417 -25.33 -37.05 -24.88
CA PRO A 417 -25.03 -35.64 -24.65
C PRO A 417 -23.55 -35.38 -24.36
N VAL A 418 -23.07 -34.20 -24.75
CA VAL A 418 -21.71 -33.72 -24.48
C VAL A 418 -21.67 -33.00 -23.13
N LEU A 419 -21.06 -33.63 -22.14
CA LEU A 419 -20.86 -33.18 -20.76
C LEU A 419 -19.58 -32.34 -20.66
N PHE A 420 -19.47 -31.28 -21.46
CA PHE A 420 -18.23 -30.48 -21.55
C PHE A 420 -18.00 -29.63 -20.31
N HIS A 421 -19.05 -29.01 -19.75
CA HIS A 421 -18.97 -28.21 -18.52
C HIS A 421 -18.50 -29.06 -17.34
N GLU A 422 -18.92 -30.32 -17.26
CA GLU A 422 -18.44 -31.28 -16.27
C GLU A 422 -16.96 -31.60 -16.49
N ALA A 423 -16.57 -31.94 -17.72
CA ALA A 423 -15.20 -32.32 -18.03
C ALA A 423 -14.18 -31.18 -17.77
N ILE A 424 -14.52 -29.93 -18.09
CA ILE A 424 -13.61 -28.78 -17.89
C ILE A 424 -13.39 -28.43 -16.41
N LYS A 425 -14.25 -28.88 -15.48
CA LYS A 425 -14.04 -28.68 -14.03
C LYS A 425 -12.82 -29.43 -13.50
N HIS A 426 -12.33 -30.43 -14.23
CA HIS A 426 -11.12 -31.17 -13.87
C HIS A 426 -9.83 -30.46 -14.31
N VAL A 427 -9.93 -29.40 -15.12
CA VAL A 427 -8.77 -28.61 -15.53
C VAL A 427 -8.29 -27.80 -14.31
N PRO A 428 -7.02 -27.92 -13.90
CA PRO A 428 -6.47 -27.15 -12.78
C PRO A 428 -6.51 -25.63 -13.02
N ASN A 429 -6.73 -24.86 -11.96
CA ASN A 429 -6.87 -23.40 -12.02
C ASN A 429 -5.64 -22.69 -12.63
N ASN A 430 -4.43 -23.23 -12.45
CA ASN A 430 -3.19 -22.65 -12.99
C ASN A 430 -2.76 -23.28 -14.33
N ALA A 431 -3.61 -24.06 -15.01
CA ALA A 431 -3.22 -24.79 -16.20
C ALA A 431 -2.92 -23.90 -17.43
N ILE A 432 -2.07 -24.41 -18.31
CA ILE A 432 -1.90 -23.91 -19.68
C ILE A 432 -2.86 -24.72 -20.54
N VAL A 433 -3.90 -24.09 -21.08
CA VAL A 433 -4.96 -24.76 -21.84
C VAL A 433 -4.83 -24.42 -23.31
N VAL A 434 -4.56 -25.44 -24.12
CA VAL A 434 -4.36 -25.32 -25.57
C VAL A 434 -5.57 -25.87 -26.31
N GLU A 435 -6.28 -24.99 -27.01
CA GLU A 435 -7.40 -25.36 -27.86
C GLU A 435 -6.91 -25.78 -29.25
N ILE A 436 -7.15 -27.05 -29.58
CA ILE A 436 -6.71 -27.73 -30.79
C ILE A 436 -7.92 -27.94 -31.70
N ALA A 437 -8.03 -27.09 -32.72
CA ALA A 437 -9.11 -27.11 -33.70
C ALA A 437 -8.74 -26.27 -34.93
N PRO A 438 -9.44 -26.43 -36.08
CA PRO A 438 -9.28 -25.52 -37.22
C PRO A 438 -9.73 -24.09 -36.92
N HIS A 439 -10.51 -23.88 -35.87
CA HIS A 439 -10.80 -22.56 -35.30
C HIS A 439 -11.03 -22.71 -33.79
N ALA A 440 -10.35 -21.87 -33.01
CA ALA A 440 -10.49 -21.76 -31.57
C ALA A 440 -11.87 -21.18 -31.13
N LEU A 441 -12.92 -21.98 -31.31
CA LEU A 441 -14.33 -21.69 -31.06
C LEU A 441 -14.66 -21.57 -29.56
N LEU A 442 -13.99 -22.36 -28.72
CA LEU A 442 -14.32 -22.53 -27.29
C LEU A 442 -13.63 -21.50 -26.38
N GLN A 443 -12.81 -20.60 -26.92
CA GLN A 443 -12.07 -19.60 -26.13
C GLN A 443 -12.94 -18.82 -25.14
N ALA A 444 -14.13 -18.39 -25.54
CA ALA A 444 -15.03 -17.62 -24.66
C ALA A 444 -15.56 -18.48 -23.49
N ILE A 445 -15.88 -19.75 -23.75
CA ILE A 445 -16.34 -20.72 -22.76
C ILE A 445 -15.20 -21.05 -21.79
N LEU A 446 -14.01 -21.35 -22.31
CA LEU A 446 -12.83 -21.71 -21.52
C LEU A 446 -12.40 -20.56 -20.59
N ARG A 447 -12.37 -19.31 -21.08
CA ARG A 447 -12.02 -18.14 -20.27
C ARG A 447 -13.00 -17.92 -19.12
N ARG A 448 -14.29 -18.17 -19.35
CA ARG A 448 -15.32 -18.04 -18.30
C ARG A 448 -15.18 -19.14 -17.26
N ALA A 449 -14.91 -20.37 -17.68
CA ALA A 449 -14.89 -21.53 -16.80
C ALA A 449 -13.63 -21.65 -15.93
N LEU A 450 -12.47 -21.25 -16.45
CA LEU A 450 -11.16 -21.55 -15.83
C LEU A 450 -10.57 -20.41 -14.99
N GLY A 451 -11.17 -19.21 -15.06
CA GLY A 451 -10.69 -18.04 -14.31
C GLY A 451 -9.43 -17.40 -14.90
N ALA A 452 -8.85 -16.45 -14.15
CA ALA A 452 -7.74 -15.61 -14.61
C ALA A 452 -6.36 -16.29 -14.53
N ASP A 453 -6.19 -17.27 -13.65
CA ASP A 453 -4.90 -17.94 -13.41
C ASP A 453 -4.56 -18.98 -14.50
N ALA A 454 -5.57 -19.46 -15.23
CA ALA A 454 -5.40 -20.35 -16.36
C ALA A 454 -5.03 -19.56 -17.62
N THR A 455 -4.03 -20.03 -18.37
CA THR A 455 -3.67 -19.41 -19.65
C THR A 455 -4.32 -20.16 -20.80
N ASN A 456 -5.36 -19.56 -21.39
CA ASN A 456 -6.12 -20.11 -22.52
C ASN A 456 -5.55 -19.66 -23.87
N ILE A 457 -5.13 -20.62 -24.69
CA ILE A 457 -4.41 -20.40 -25.96
C ILE A 457 -5.07 -21.21 -27.08
N GLY A 458 -5.55 -20.55 -28.14
CA GLY A 458 -6.08 -21.21 -29.33
C GLY A 458 -5.09 -21.22 -30.48
N LEU A 459 -4.84 -22.37 -31.10
CA LEU A 459 -3.76 -22.51 -32.10
C LEU A 459 -4.10 -21.94 -33.48
N VAL A 460 -5.38 -21.96 -33.86
CA VAL A 460 -5.85 -21.53 -35.19
C VAL A 460 -7.09 -20.66 -35.01
N LYS A 461 -7.21 -19.59 -35.80
CA LYS A 461 -8.37 -18.68 -35.74
C LYS A 461 -8.85 -18.27 -37.13
N LYS A 462 -10.13 -18.51 -37.42
CA LYS A 462 -10.76 -18.09 -38.68
C LYS A 462 -10.54 -16.58 -38.93
N GLY A 463 -10.18 -16.24 -40.16
CA GLY A 463 -9.98 -14.86 -40.60
C GLY A 463 -8.61 -14.26 -40.25
N GLN A 464 -7.67 -15.04 -39.70
CA GLN A 464 -6.29 -14.57 -39.52
C GLN A 464 -5.55 -14.43 -40.86
N ALA A 465 -4.85 -13.31 -41.04
CA ALA A 465 -4.14 -13.01 -42.28
C ALA A 465 -2.87 -13.85 -42.49
N ASP A 466 -2.13 -14.13 -41.41
CA ASP A 466 -0.97 -15.04 -41.40
C ASP A 466 -1.15 -16.07 -40.28
N MET A 467 -1.70 -17.23 -40.64
CA MET A 467 -2.00 -18.33 -39.74
C MET A 467 -0.73 -18.99 -39.18
N VAL A 468 0.36 -19.00 -39.96
CA VAL A 468 1.62 -19.59 -39.54
C VAL A 468 2.25 -18.72 -38.46
N GLN A 469 2.32 -17.40 -38.67
CA GLN A 469 2.76 -16.46 -37.63
C GLN A 469 1.86 -16.52 -36.39
N PHE A 470 0.53 -16.64 -36.56
CA PHE A 470 -0.40 -16.79 -35.44
C PHE A 470 -0.13 -18.06 -34.62
N LEU A 471 0.03 -19.21 -35.28
CA LEU A 471 0.36 -20.48 -34.63
C LEU A 471 1.68 -20.39 -33.87
N LEU A 472 2.74 -19.87 -34.50
CA LEU A 472 4.05 -19.70 -33.88
C LEU A 472 4.03 -18.72 -32.71
N SER A 473 3.24 -17.65 -32.80
CA SER A 473 3.03 -16.72 -31.68
C SER A 473 2.37 -17.41 -30.50
N ASN A 474 1.37 -18.27 -30.75
CA ASN A 474 0.71 -19.03 -29.69
C ASN A 474 1.63 -20.10 -29.07
N ILE A 475 2.55 -20.69 -29.84
CA ILE A 475 3.64 -21.53 -29.30
C ILE A 475 4.57 -20.70 -28.40
N GLY A 476 4.89 -19.47 -28.81
CA GLY A 476 5.60 -18.50 -27.97
C GLY A 476 4.86 -18.17 -26.68
N LYS A 477 3.53 -18.02 -26.72
CA LYS A 477 2.70 -17.84 -25.52
C LYS A 477 2.72 -19.05 -24.60
N ILE A 478 2.76 -20.27 -25.16
CA ILE A 478 2.94 -21.49 -24.37
C ILE A 478 4.29 -21.45 -23.63
N TYR A 479 5.37 -20.98 -24.27
CA TYR A 479 6.67 -20.75 -23.62
C TYR A 479 6.60 -19.69 -22.52
N ASN A 480 6.00 -18.52 -22.78
CA ASN A 480 5.84 -17.45 -21.78
C ASN A 480 5.00 -17.93 -20.59
N ALA A 481 3.98 -18.75 -20.83
CA ALA A 481 3.12 -19.32 -19.82
C ALA A 481 3.85 -20.30 -18.90
N GLY A 482 5.06 -20.74 -19.22
CA GLY A 482 5.91 -21.56 -18.34
C GLY A 482 6.34 -22.90 -18.92
N ALA A 483 5.74 -23.35 -20.03
CA ALA A 483 6.14 -24.57 -20.70
C ALA A 483 7.52 -24.44 -21.38
N GLN A 484 8.07 -25.55 -21.88
CA GLN A 484 9.41 -25.63 -22.47
C GLN A 484 9.39 -26.32 -23.84
N PRO A 485 8.76 -25.71 -24.86
CA PRO A 485 8.77 -26.27 -26.21
C PRO A 485 10.19 -26.30 -26.80
N ASN A 486 10.51 -27.40 -27.49
CA ASN A 486 11.75 -27.57 -28.26
C ASN A 486 11.64 -26.83 -29.62
N LEU A 487 11.65 -25.50 -29.60
CA LEU A 487 11.39 -24.64 -30.78
C LEU A 487 12.29 -24.97 -31.98
N GLY A 488 13.56 -25.35 -31.73
CA GLY A 488 14.51 -25.73 -32.77
C GLY A 488 14.05 -26.92 -33.64
N GLN A 489 13.10 -27.75 -33.18
CA GLN A 489 12.56 -28.89 -33.95
C GLN A 489 11.75 -28.48 -35.18
N LEU A 490 11.31 -27.21 -35.26
CA LEU A 490 10.59 -26.69 -36.42
C LEU A 490 11.53 -26.28 -37.57
N TYR A 491 12.84 -26.23 -37.30
CA TYR A 491 13.83 -25.63 -38.19
C TYR A 491 14.94 -26.62 -38.54
N HIS A 492 15.83 -26.21 -39.44
CA HIS A 492 16.95 -27.04 -39.84
C HIS A 492 17.91 -27.26 -38.66
N THR A 493 18.46 -28.47 -38.58
CA THR A 493 19.37 -28.83 -37.48
C THR A 493 20.76 -28.26 -37.74
N VAL A 494 21.17 -27.32 -36.90
CA VAL A 494 22.54 -26.79 -36.92
C VAL A 494 23.52 -27.80 -36.33
N SER A 495 24.63 -28.04 -37.04
CA SER A 495 25.74 -28.83 -36.53
C SER A 495 26.63 -28.00 -35.60
N PHE A 496 26.85 -28.49 -34.37
CA PHE A 496 27.78 -27.89 -33.41
C PHE A 496 29.20 -28.47 -33.55
N PRO A 497 30.27 -27.69 -33.30
CA PRO A 497 30.29 -26.31 -32.81
C PRO A 497 29.81 -25.29 -33.88
N VAL A 498 29.32 -24.12 -33.44
CA VAL A 498 28.96 -23.02 -34.35
C VAL A 498 30.19 -22.51 -35.12
N GLY A 499 29.98 -21.92 -36.28
CA GLY A 499 31.03 -21.34 -37.10
C GLY A 499 31.60 -20.06 -36.51
N LYS A 500 32.84 -19.74 -36.90
CA LYS A 500 33.51 -18.49 -36.51
C LYS A 500 32.66 -17.26 -36.89
N GLY A 501 32.63 -16.27 -36.02
CA GLY A 501 31.90 -15.02 -36.22
C GLY A 501 30.41 -15.13 -35.89
N THR A 502 30.01 -16.16 -35.17
CA THR A 502 28.69 -16.22 -34.51
C THR A 502 28.69 -15.21 -33.36
N PRO A 503 27.66 -14.33 -33.24
CA PRO A 503 27.59 -13.31 -32.19
C PRO A 503 27.80 -13.86 -30.77
N MET A 504 28.53 -13.10 -29.95
CA MET A 504 28.76 -13.42 -28.54
C MET A 504 27.51 -13.19 -27.70
N ILE A 505 27.26 -14.08 -26.74
CA ILE A 505 26.06 -14.04 -25.90
C ILE A 505 26.29 -13.27 -24.59
N ALA A 506 27.49 -13.36 -24.00
CA ALA A 506 27.75 -12.84 -22.65
C ALA A 506 27.39 -11.35 -22.51
N SER A 507 27.66 -10.53 -23.54
CA SER A 507 27.34 -9.10 -23.55
C SER A 507 25.86 -8.78 -23.77
N MET A 508 25.02 -9.78 -24.08
CA MET A 508 23.57 -9.64 -24.26
C MET A 508 22.80 -9.96 -22.97
N ILE A 509 23.46 -10.59 -21.98
CA ILE A 509 22.85 -10.96 -20.71
C ILE A 509 22.92 -9.76 -19.77
N GLU A 510 21.77 -9.13 -19.55
CA GLU A 510 21.61 -8.09 -18.53
C GLU A 510 21.08 -8.69 -17.22
N TRP A 511 21.57 -8.18 -16.10
CA TRP A 511 21.26 -8.63 -14.74
C TRP A 511 20.46 -7.58 -13.99
N ASP A 512 19.88 -7.98 -12.87
CA ASP A 512 19.34 -7.03 -11.90
C ASP A 512 20.48 -6.50 -11.02
N HIS A 513 20.97 -5.29 -11.34
CA HIS A 513 21.98 -4.57 -10.55
C HIS A 513 21.36 -3.43 -9.73
N SER A 514 20.06 -3.52 -9.39
CA SER A 514 19.37 -2.48 -8.60
C SER A 514 19.87 -2.37 -7.16
N THR A 515 20.47 -3.44 -6.63
CA THR A 515 21.00 -3.47 -5.27
C THR A 515 22.46 -3.02 -5.23
N ASP A 516 22.73 -1.95 -4.50
CA ASP A 516 24.09 -1.50 -4.20
C ASP A 516 24.75 -2.36 -3.12
N TRP A 517 26.02 -2.67 -3.31
CA TRP A 517 26.82 -3.46 -2.37
C TRP A 517 27.88 -2.58 -1.72
N ALA A 518 28.22 -2.87 -0.45
CA ALA A 518 29.28 -2.16 0.26
C ALA A 518 30.64 -2.43 -0.39
N ILE A 519 31.23 -1.40 -1.01
CA ILE A 519 32.57 -1.46 -1.60
C ILE A 519 33.58 -0.89 -0.60
N ALA A 520 34.61 -1.66 -0.27
CA ALA A 520 35.65 -1.22 0.66
C ALA A 520 36.39 0.02 0.12
N ASN A 521 36.43 1.09 0.92
CA ASN A 521 37.18 2.30 0.60
C ASN A 521 38.49 2.33 1.40
N PHE A 522 39.62 2.44 0.70
CA PHE A 522 40.96 2.47 1.28
C PHE A 522 41.56 3.88 1.36
N SER A 523 40.80 4.94 1.06
CA SER A 523 41.29 6.32 0.99
C SER A 523 41.67 6.97 2.34
N GLY A 524 41.67 6.23 3.45
CA GLY A 524 41.82 6.80 4.80
C GLY A 524 42.55 5.92 5.83
N ARG A 525 43.46 5.02 5.44
CA ARG A 525 44.21 4.22 6.43
C ARG A 525 45.58 4.79 6.76
N GLY A 526 45.57 5.65 7.77
CA GLY A 526 46.67 5.85 8.71
C GLY A 526 46.08 6.01 10.11
N SER A 527 45.55 4.93 10.69
CA SER A 527 45.05 4.92 12.07
C SER A 527 46.20 5.23 13.04
N LYS A 528 46.35 6.49 13.43
CA LYS A 528 47.13 6.90 14.60
C LYS A 528 46.33 6.54 15.86
N SER A 529 47.01 6.15 16.93
CA SER A 529 46.49 5.45 18.12
C SER A 529 45.50 6.22 19.01
N GLY A 530 44.86 7.29 18.53
CA GLY A 530 43.88 8.06 19.31
C GLY A 530 42.65 8.52 18.53
N GLU A 531 42.59 8.24 17.22
CA GLU A 531 41.55 8.74 16.31
C GLU A 531 40.65 7.60 15.83
N ASN A 532 39.33 7.79 15.90
CA ASN A 532 38.35 6.80 15.45
C ASN A 532 37.13 7.50 14.81
N VAL A 533 36.83 7.16 13.57
CA VAL A 533 35.61 7.64 12.89
C VAL A 533 34.51 6.59 13.05
N ILE A 534 33.38 6.99 13.63
CA ILE A 534 32.20 6.16 13.83
C ILE A 534 31.06 6.72 12.99
N ASP A 535 30.44 5.86 12.19
CA ASP A 535 29.38 6.21 11.25
C ASP A 535 28.04 5.68 11.77
N VAL A 536 27.14 6.59 12.18
CA VAL A 536 25.85 6.27 12.81
C VAL A 536 24.73 6.56 11.80
N ASP A 537 23.91 5.55 11.51
CA ASP A 537 22.89 5.60 10.45
C ASP A 537 21.61 4.93 10.95
N LEU A 538 20.50 5.67 11.00
CA LEU A 538 19.21 5.19 11.51
C LEU A 538 18.58 4.09 10.63
N SER A 539 19.03 3.94 9.39
CA SER A 539 18.57 2.85 8.51
C SER A 539 19.21 1.49 8.85
N LYS A 540 20.29 1.49 9.63
CA LYS A 540 20.96 0.26 10.09
C LYS A 540 20.30 -0.23 11.36
N GLU A 541 20.05 -1.53 11.41
CA GLU A 541 19.40 -2.23 12.55
C GLU A 541 20.08 -1.92 13.90
N GLU A 542 21.42 -1.78 13.92
CA GLU A 542 22.20 -1.43 15.13
C GLU A 542 21.80 -0.07 15.75
N TYR A 543 21.34 0.91 14.96
CA TYR A 543 21.10 2.29 15.41
C TYR A 543 19.63 2.73 15.33
N GLN A 544 18.74 1.88 14.85
CA GLN A 544 17.33 2.22 14.64
C GLN A 544 16.63 2.69 15.93
N TYR A 545 17.00 2.14 17.09
CA TYR A 545 16.45 2.51 18.39
C TYR A 545 16.68 3.99 18.75
N LEU A 546 17.71 4.64 18.19
CA LEU A 546 18.01 6.06 18.42
C LEU A 546 16.88 6.97 17.94
N ALA A 547 16.03 6.51 17.01
CA ALA A 547 14.83 7.23 16.60
C ALA A 547 13.86 7.50 17.77
N GLY A 548 13.90 6.65 18.81
CA GLY A 548 13.09 6.84 20.02
C GLY A 548 13.57 7.97 20.94
N HIS A 549 14.76 8.53 20.72
CA HIS A 549 15.23 9.73 21.42
C HIS A 549 14.77 11.00 20.68
N ALA A 550 13.45 11.18 20.58
CA ALA A 550 12.85 12.35 19.96
C ALA A 550 12.57 13.44 21.01
N ILE A 551 12.98 14.67 20.71
CA ILE A 551 12.79 15.85 21.55
C ILE A 551 12.34 17.01 20.66
N ASP A 552 11.21 17.63 21.01
CA ASP A 552 10.55 18.69 20.25
C ASP A 552 10.36 18.31 18.76
N GLY A 553 9.96 17.06 18.51
CA GLY A 553 9.76 16.49 17.18
C GLY A 553 11.03 16.25 16.34
N ARG A 554 12.23 16.34 16.93
CA ARG A 554 13.51 16.03 16.27
C ARG A 554 14.17 14.82 16.91
N ILE A 555 14.80 13.96 16.11
CA ILE A 555 15.63 12.87 16.63
C ILE A 555 17.00 13.46 16.96
N LEU A 556 17.29 13.61 18.26
CA LEU A 556 18.58 14.12 18.72
C LEU A 556 19.47 12.94 19.10
N PHE A 557 20.75 12.98 18.76
CA PHE A 557 21.70 12.00 19.25
C PHE A 557 21.82 12.17 20.79
N PRO A 558 21.59 11.10 21.58
CA PRO A 558 21.57 11.22 23.05
C PRO A 558 22.89 11.72 23.62
N ALA A 559 22.82 12.52 24.69
CA ALA A 559 24.02 12.99 25.40
C ALA A 559 24.90 11.80 25.87
N THR A 560 24.25 10.74 26.33
CA THR A 560 24.85 9.47 26.75
C THR A 560 25.42 8.65 25.60
N GLY A 561 24.93 8.89 24.37
CA GLY A 561 25.51 8.39 23.14
C GLY A 561 26.96 8.83 23.00
N TYR A 562 27.25 10.12 23.20
CA TYR A 562 28.62 10.64 23.13
C TYR A 562 29.55 10.02 24.19
N LEU A 563 29.06 9.84 25.41
CA LEU A 563 29.82 9.17 26.48
C LEU A 563 30.21 7.74 26.06
N THR A 564 29.27 7.03 25.44
CA THR A 564 29.47 5.67 24.96
C THR A 564 30.41 5.62 23.75
N LEU A 565 30.37 6.60 22.83
CA LEU A 565 31.32 6.70 21.72
C LEU A 565 32.76 6.95 22.21
N ALA A 566 32.93 7.84 23.20
CA ALA A 566 34.22 8.08 23.86
C ALA A 566 34.72 6.81 24.55
N TRP A 567 33.87 6.13 25.31
CA TRP A 567 34.21 4.90 26.01
C TRP A 567 34.55 3.74 25.06
N LYS A 568 33.76 3.51 24.00
CA LYS A 568 34.02 2.51 22.95
C LYS A 568 35.38 2.76 22.28
N THR A 569 35.70 4.02 22.01
CA THR A 569 37.00 4.39 21.45
C THR A 569 38.12 4.15 22.46
N PHE A 570 37.95 4.56 23.72
CA PHE A 570 38.93 4.36 24.79
C PHE A 570 39.23 2.87 25.06
N ALA A 571 38.20 2.03 25.08
CA ALA A 571 38.33 0.58 25.23
C ALA A 571 39.08 -0.05 24.05
N LYS A 572 38.78 0.40 22.82
CA LYS A 572 39.51 0.00 21.62
C LYS A 572 40.99 0.38 21.69
N LEU A 573 41.34 1.55 22.21
CA LEU A 573 42.74 1.97 22.41
C LEU A 573 43.49 1.07 23.40
N HIS A 574 42.79 0.57 24.42
CA HIS A 574 43.36 -0.35 25.41
C HIS A 574 43.22 -1.83 25.02
N ASN A 575 42.67 -2.13 23.85
CA ASN A 575 42.37 -3.49 23.37
C ASN A 575 41.52 -4.31 24.37
N GLU A 576 40.53 -3.67 24.99
CA GLU A 576 39.60 -4.29 25.94
C GLU A 576 38.15 -4.23 25.44
N ASN A 577 37.32 -5.15 25.91
CA ASN A 577 35.88 -5.12 25.65
C ASN A 577 35.20 -4.08 26.56
N LEU A 578 34.31 -3.27 25.99
CA LEU A 578 33.50 -2.27 26.68
C LEU A 578 32.77 -2.88 27.90
N ASP A 579 32.16 -4.06 27.79
CA ASP A 579 31.40 -4.71 28.87
C ASP A 579 32.26 -5.28 30.01
N LYS A 580 33.57 -5.11 29.96
CA LYS A 580 34.50 -5.51 31.03
C LYS A 580 35.30 -4.33 31.59
N MET A 581 35.28 -3.19 30.94
CA MET A 581 36.18 -2.07 31.23
C MET A 581 35.48 -0.99 32.05
N PRO A 582 35.75 -0.87 33.37
CA PRO A 582 35.27 0.26 34.16
C PRO A 582 35.90 1.56 33.67
N VAL A 583 35.10 2.62 33.58
CA VAL A 583 35.55 3.93 33.08
C VAL A 583 35.03 5.08 33.93
N VAL A 584 35.85 6.14 34.03
CA VAL A 584 35.44 7.42 34.58
C VAL A 584 35.57 8.50 33.51
N LEU A 585 34.47 9.21 33.25
CA LEU A 585 34.47 10.42 32.45
C LEU A 585 34.31 11.63 33.39
N LYS A 586 35.10 12.67 33.19
CA LYS A 586 35.15 13.86 34.05
C LYS A 586 35.06 15.14 33.23
N ASP A 587 34.38 16.13 33.80
CA ASP A 587 34.23 17.49 33.25
C ASP A 587 33.76 17.50 31.79
N VAL A 588 32.78 16.64 31.48
CA VAL A 588 32.20 16.53 30.13
C VAL A 588 31.33 17.75 29.84
N GLN A 589 31.55 18.35 28.68
CA GLN A 589 30.80 19.51 28.17
C GLN A 589 30.15 19.16 26.84
N PHE A 590 28.84 19.40 26.75
CA PHE A 590 28.06 19.23 25.53
C PHE A 590 27.89 20.60 24.89
N HIS A 591 28.62 20.85 23.80
CA HIS A 591 28.64 22.15 23.12
C HIS A 591 27.44 22.32 22.19
N ARG A 592 26.95 21.21 21.63
CA ARG A 592 25.79 21.17 20.73
C ARG A 592 25.18 19.76 20.70
N ALA A 593 23.89 19.71 20.41
CA ALA A 593 23.18 18.48 20.10
C ALA A 593 23.25 18.18 18.60
N THR A 594 23.55 16.94 18.24
CA THR A 594 23.52 16.46 16.86
C THR A 594 22.11 16.02 16.49
N ILE A 595 21.59 16.48 15.35
CA ILE A 595 20.29 16.06 14.82
C ILE A 595 20.53 14.87 13.89
N MET A 596 19.87 13.74 14.17
CA MET A 596 19.96 12.55 13.34
C MET A 596 18.98 12.65 12.17
N PRO A 597 19.44 12.57 10.90
CA PRO A 597 18.55 12.56 9.75
C PRO A 597 17.83 11.21 9.67
N LYS A 598 16.59 11.20 9.16
CA LYS A 598 15.82 9.96 8.92
C LYS A 598 16.45 9.07 7.85
N GLU A 599 17.14 9.68 6.89
CA GLU A 599 17.86 9.01 5.81
C GLU A 599 19.31 9.52 5.77
N GLY A 600 20.25 8.60 5.58
CA GLY A 600 21.69 8.89 5.55
C GLY A 600 22.37 8.74 6.92
N SER A 601 23.69 8.92 6.91
CA SER A 601 24.54 8.67 8.06
C SER A 601 25.22 9.93 8.59
N VAL A 602 25.46 9.97 9.90
CA VAL A 602 26.22 11.01 10.59
C VAL A 602 27.55 10.43 11.06
N LYS A 603 28.65 11.09 10.69
CA LYS A 603 30.01 10.67 11.04
C LYS A 603 30.52 11.45 12.24
N PHE A 604 30.87 10.72 13.30
CA PHE A 604 31.53 11.24 14.48
C PHE A 604 33.02 10.89 14.44
N LEU A 605 33.87 11.91 14.50
CA LEU A 605 35.30 11.77 14.70
C LEU A 605 35.60 11.85 16.19
N VAL A 606 36.04 10.75 16.79
CA VAL A 606 36.39 10.68 18.21
C VAL A 606 37.92 10.71 18.33
N ASN A 607 38.43 11.71 19.05
CA ASN A 607 39.85 11.86 19.36
C ASN A 607 40.07 11.67 20.86
N ILE A 608 41.06 10.86 21.24
CA ILE A 608 41.50 10.66 22.61
C ILE A 608 43.01 10.90 22.70
N PHE A 609 43.42 11.76 23.63
CA PHE A 609 44.82 12.10 23.88
C PHE A 609 45.38 11.21 25.01
N GLU A 610 46.10 10.13 24.68
CA GLU A 610 46.58 9.10 25.63
C GLU A 610 47.32 9.67 26.87
N GLY A 611 48.09 10.76 26.72
CA GLY A 611 48.86 11.34 27.82
C GLY A 611 48.04 12.14 28.84
N SER A 612 46.97 12.83 28.41
CA SER A 612 46.14 13.64 29.31
C SER A 612 44.81 12.97 29.66
N GLY A 613 44.35 12.04 28.84
CA GLY A 613 43.00 11.46 28.88
C GLY A 613 41.93 12.40 28.34
N ASP A 614 42.30 13.56 27.78
CA ASP A 614 41.31 14.45 27.19
C ASP A 614 40.73 13.81 25.93
N PHE A 615 39.44 14.04 25.67
CA PHE A 615 38.77 13.59 24.46
C PHE A 615 37.93 14.71 23.85
N GLU A 616 37.78 14.67 22.54
CA GLU A 616 36.83 15.47 21.78
C GLU A 616 36.08 14.58 20.77
N ILE A 617 34.81 14.89 20.58
CA ILE A 617 33.97 14.25 19.55
C ILE A 617 33.53 15.33 18.59
N CYS A 618 33.88 15.17 17.32
CA CYS A 618 33.60 16.12 16.26
C CYS A 618 32.55 15.59 15.27
N GLU A 619 31.66 16.48 14.82
CA GLU A 619 30.65 16.23 13.80
C GLU A 619 30.82 17.29 12.70
N GLY A 620 30.98 16.90 11.44
CA GLY A 620 31.17 17.87 10.34
C GLY A 620 32.37 18.82 10.54
N GLY A 621 33.39 18.39 11.30
CA GLY A 621 34.60 19.17 11.58
C GLY A 621 34.52 20.15 12.75
N SER A 622 33.41 20.24 13.48
CA SER A 622 33.34 21.05 14.72
C SER A 622 33.18 20.16 15.97
N VAL A 623 33.58 20.66 17.14
CA VAL A 623 33.45 19.91 18.40
C VAL A 623 31.99 19.87 18.83
N ALA A 624 31.47 18.67 19.10
CA ALA A 624 30.15 18.44 19.68
C ALA A 624 30.26 18.22 21.20
N VAL A 625 31.24 17.44 21.64
CA VAL A 625 31.47 17.11 23.06
C VAL A 625 32.96 17.11 23.35
N SER A 626 33.34 17.58 24.55
CA SER A 626 34.69 17.42 25.08
C SER A 626 34.67 17.00 26.55
N GLY A 627 35.75 16.38 27.02
CA GLY A 627 35.89 15.99 28.42
C GLY A 627 37.17 15.22 28.66
N LYS A 628 37.27 14.56 29.82
CA LYS A 628 38.38 13.68 30.16
C LYS A 628 37.89 12.27 30.45
N ILE A 629 38.60 11.26 29.98
CA ILE A 629 38.31 9.84 30.15
C ILE A 629 39.54 9.11 30.69
N TYR A 630 39.36 8.23 31.67
CA TYR A 630 40.44 7.41 32.19
C TYR A 630 39.90 6.11 32.83
N ARG A 631 40.80 5.14 32.96
CA ARG A 631 40.55 3.91 33.72
C ARG A 631 40.91 4.15 35.19
N PRO A 632 40.00 3.90 36.16
CA PRO A 632 40.33 4.03 37.56
C PRO A 632 41.23 2.87 38.03
N GLU A 633 42.23 3.17 38.87
CA GLU A 633 43.05 2.13 39.52
C GLU A 633 42.23 1.30 40.52
N ASN A 634 41.30 1.96 41.23
CA ASN A 634 40.33 1.33 42.10
C ASN A 634 38.99 2.08 41.99
N ILE A 635 38.01 1.47 41.33
CA ILE A 635 36.70 2.10 41.08
C ILE A 635 35.87 2.32 42.36
N GLU A 636 36.10 1.55 43.42
CA GLU A 636 35.39 1.73 44.70
C GLU A 636 35.78 3.05 45.37
N LYS A 637 37.00 3.55 45.15
CA LYS A 637 37.42 4.88 45.60
C LYS A 637 36.79 6.01 44.79
N GLU A 638 36.32 5.71 43.59
CA GLU A 638 35.71 6.70 42.71
C GLU A 638 34.22 6.88 42.99
N THR A 639 33.51 5.83 43.45
CA THR A 639 32.06 5.79 43.73
C THR A 639 31.72 6.24 45.16
N LEU A 640 30.49 6.72 45.38
CA LEU A 640 30.01 7.07 46.71
C LEU A 640 29.21 5.92 47.33
N ASN A 641 29.46 5.65 48.62
CA ASN A 641 28.64 4.72 49.40
C ASN A 641 27.47 5.48 50.05
N LEU A 642 26.29 5.40 49.43
CA LEU A 642 25.08 6.12 49.82
C LEU A 642 23.97 5.10 50.12
N LEU A 643 23.21 5.34 51.19
CA LEU A 643 22.02 4.57 51.53
C LEU A 643 20.82 5.07 50.70
N PRO A 644 19.85 4.21 50.35
CA PRO A 644 18.64 4.62 49.64
C PRO A 644 17.93 5.79 50.34
N PRO A 645 17.41 6.79 49.60
CA PRO A 645 16.62 7.87 50.17
C PRO A 645 15.40 7.36 50.93
N PRO A 646 14.99 8.00 52.04
CA PRO A 646 13.79 7.63 52.76
C PRO A 646 12.53 7.81 51.89
N LYS A 647 11.54 6.91 52.03
CA LYS A 647 10.27 6.93 51.27
C LYS A 647 9.23 7.93 51.82
N THR A 648 9.60 8.79 52.77
CA THR A 648 8.72 9.74 53.46
C THR A 648 9.31 11.15 53.35
N ALA A 649 8.49 12.16 53.04
CA ALA A 649 8.93 13.56 53.10
C ALA A 649 9.30 13.93 54.56
N ASP A 650 10.29 14.81 54.74
CA ASP A 650 10.83 15.23 56.05
C ASP A 650 9.79 15.77 57.05
N ASN A 651 8.57 16.06 56.59
CA ASN A 651 7.50 16.65 57.39
C ASN A 651 6.48 15.64 57.95
N GLY A 652 6.64 14.33 57.70
CA GLY A 652 5.82 13.27 58.34
C GLY A 652 4.34 13.21 57.92
N GLU A 653 3.83 14.14 57.10
CA GLU A 653 2.41 14.20 56.73
C GLU A 653 2.11 13.88 55.24
N ASP A 654 3.10 13.92 54.34
CA ASP A 654 2.90 13.62 52.91
C ASP A 654 3.52 12.28 52.50
N VAL A 655 2.65 11.31 52.14
CA VAL A 655 3.05 10.04 51.51
C VAL A 655 3.45 10.33 50.06
N LEU A 656 4.70 10.00 49.69
CA LEU A 656 5.16 10.07 48.31
C LEU A 656 4.25 9.22 47.41
N LEU A 657 3.69 9.84 46.36
CA LEU A 657 2.76 9.18 45.45
C LEU A 657 3.54 8.42 44.37
N PRO A 658 3.19 7.15 44.09
CA PRO A 658 3.81 6.40 43.01
C PRO A 658 3.30 6.89 41.65
N LEU A 659 4.22 7.12 40.72
CA LEU A 659 3.97 7.41 39.32
C LEU A 659 4.26 6.17 38.49
N THR A 660 3.33 5.82 37.60
CA THR A 660 3.54 4.75 36.62
C THR A 660 4.37 5.26 35.44
N SER A 661 4.96 4.37 34.66
CA SER A 661 5.63 4.73 33.40
C SER A 661 4.73 5.58 32.46
N GLY A 662 3.42 5.32 32.46
CA GLY A 662 2.45 6.12 31.71
C GLY A 662 2.41 7.57 32.17
N ASP A 663 2.37 7.80 33.49
CA ASP A 663 2.33 9.13 34.09
C ASP A 663 3.63 9.90 33.84
N ILE A 664 4.76 9.22 34.01
CA ILE A 664 6.11 9.79 33.85
C ILE A 664 6.32 10.29 32.42
N TYR A 665 6.09 9.44 31.43
CA TYR A 665 6.31 9.82 30.03
C TYR A 665 5.21 10.74 29.49
N LYS A 666 4.02 10.75 30.09
CA LYS A 666 3.02 11.79 29.82
C LYS A 666 3.52 13.15 30.29
N GLU A 667 4.09 13.24 31.49
CA GLU A 667 4.70 14.47 32.00
C GLU A 667 5.82 14.95 31.07
N LEU A 668 6.82 14.08 30.82
CA LEU A 668 8.00 14.45 30.03
C LEU A 668 7.59 14.91 28.62
N ARG A 669 6.59 14.27 28.01
CA ARG A 669 6.02 14.71 26.73
C ARG A 669 5.41 16.10 26.79
N LEU A 670 4.73 16.47 27.88
CA LEU A 670 4.22 17.84 28.06
C LEU A 670 5.33 18.89 28.16
N ARG A 671 6.54 18.50 28.61
CA ARG A 671 7.75 19.36 28.57
C ARG A 671 8.44 19.39 27.21
N GLY A 672 8.08 18.52 26.27
CA GLY A 672 8.62 18.45 24.91
C GLY A 672 9.58 17.27 24.68
N TYR A 673 9.63 16.30 25.59
CA TYR A 673 10.40 15.07 25.40
C TYR A 673 9.50 13.96 24.82
N ASP A 674 9.61 13.73 23.52
CA ASP A 674 8.80 12.76 22.78
C ASP A 674 9.45 11.36 22.79
N TYR A 675 9.86 10.86 23.97
CA TYR A 675 10.56 9.59 24.07
C TYR A 675 9.71 8.39 23.65
N GLU A 676 10.31 7.48 22.89
CA GLU A 676 9.70 6.24 22.39
C GLU A 676 10.65 5.03 22.55
N GLY A 677 10.09 3.82 22.45
CA GLY A 677 10.84 2.57 22.43
C GLY A 677 11.74 2.38 23.65
N GLU A 678 13.03 2.08 23.41
CA GLU A 678 14.03 1.82 24.46
C GLU A 678 14.30 3.04 25.36
N PHE A 679 14.00 4.26 24.90
CA PHE A 679 14.14 5.47 25.72
C PHE A 679 13.01 5.65 26.73
N ARG A 680 12.00 4.75 26.74
CA ARG A 680 10.95 4.69 27.78
C ARG A 680 11.29 3.72 28.92
N GLY A 681 12.52 3.82 29.46
CA GLY A 681 13.02 2.90 30.48
C GLY A 681 12.62 3.20 31.93
N VAL A 682 12.07 4.38 32.25
CA VAL A 682 11.58 4.66 33.62
C VAL A 682 10.23 3.99 33.83
N THR A 683 10.18 2.99 34.71
CA THR A 683 9.01 2.13 34.90
C THR A 683 8.13 2.62 36.05
N GLU A 684 8.76 3.05 37.14
CA GLU A 684 8.12 3.60 38.32
C GLU A 684 9.00 4.73 38.90
N ALA A 685 8.37 5.73 39.51
CA ALA A 685 9.04 6.80 40.24
C ALA A 685 8.13 7.32 41.36
N ASP A 686 8.68 7.88 42.43
CA ASP A 686 7.89 8.75 43.29
C ASP A 686 7.67 10.13 42.64
N ASN A 687 6.65 10.85 43.10
CA ASN A 687 6.32 12.19 42.62
C ASN A 687 7.40 13.26 42.91
N GLY A 688 8.37 13.00 43.79
CA GLY A 688 9.56 13.82 43.99
C GLY A 688 10.74 13.44 43.09
N GLY A 689 10.64 12.32 42.35
CA GLY A 689 11.71 11.79 41.49
C GLY A 689 13.00 11.49 42.26
N ASN A 690 12.89 10.91 43.44
CA ASN A 690 14.02 10.58 44.33
C ASN A 690 14.35 9.07 44.31
N VAL A 691 13.33 8.23 44.18
CA VAL A 691 13.39 6.76 44.15
C VAL A 691 12.52 6.25 42.99
N GLY A 692 13.06 5.35 42.19
CA GLY A 692 12.32 4.74 41.10
C GLY A 692 12.97 3.46 40.60
N THR A 693 12.45 2.97 39.48
CA THR A 693 12.91 1.73 38.85
C THR A 693 13.11 1.93 37.35
N LEU A 694 14.28 1.54 36.85
CA LEU A 694 14.65 1.61 35.44
C LEU A 694 14.68 0.21 34.82
N LYS A 695 14.29 0.10 33.54
CA LYS A 695 14.41 -1.12 32.75
C LYS A 695 15.74 -1.15 32.00
N TRP A 696 16.46 -2.27 32.09
CA TRP A 696 17.64 -2.54 31.28
C TRP A 696 17.24 -3.22 29.96
N THR A 697 17.66 -2.68 28.81
CA THR A 697 17.37 -3.23 27.48
C THR A 697 18.59 -3.85 26.79
N GLY A 698 19.70 -4.04 27.51
CA GLY A 698 20.99 -4.41 26.89
C GLY A 698 21.72 -3.25 26.24
N ASN A 699 21.29 -2.00 26.48
CA ASN A 699 21.78 -0.82 25.79
C ASN A 699 22.19 0.29 26.77
N TRP A 700 23.49 0.56 26.83
CA TRP A 700 24.07 1.56 27.72
C TRP A 700 23.58 2.99 27.42
N ILE A 701 23.29 3.32 26.16
CA ILE A 701 22.89 4.67 25.75
C ILE A 701 21.50 5.00 26.30
N SER A 702 20.52 4.14 26.04
CA SER A 702 19.15 4.31 26.53
C SER A 702 19.09 4.23 28.05
N TYR A 703 19.80 3.29 28.67
CA TYR A 703 19.79 3.13 30.13
C TYR A 703 20.34 4.36 30.85
N MET A 704 21.52 4.86 30.45
CA MET A 704 22.06 6.09 31.04
C MET A 704 21.16 7.29 30.73
N ASP A 705 20.53 7.34 29.55
CA ASP A 705 19.62 8.43 29.22
C ASP A 705 18.38 8.42 30.13
N THR A 706 17.83 7.26 30.44
CA THR A 706 16.70 7.13 31.37
C THR A 706 17.06 7.58 32.79
N MET A 707 18.33 7.49 33.20
CA MET A 707 18.82 8.15 34.41
C MET A 707 18.76 9.68 34.29
N LEU A 708 19.20 10.25 33.15
CA LEU A 708 19.07 11.70 32.91
C LEU A 708 17.61 12.15 32.94
N GLN A 709 16.71 11.39 32.30
CA GLN A 709 15.26 11.61 32.32
C GLN A 709 14.71 11.60 33.76
N PHE A 710 15.10 10.62 34.57
CA PHE A 710 14.70 10.51 35.97
C PHE A 710 15.15 11.73 36.80
N SER A 711 16.37 12.21 36.56
CA SER A 711 16.87 13.43 37.21
C SER A 711 16.09 14.69 36.80
N ILE A 712 15.57 14.77 35.58
CA ILE A 712 14.76 15.89 35.07
C ILE A 712 13.34 15.83 35.64
N LEU A 713 12.78 14.63 35.79
CA LEU A 713 11.40 14.40 36.24
C LEU A 713 11.05 15.19 37.51
N GLY A 714 11.88 15.07 38.56
CA GLY A 714 11.63 15.77 39.83
C GLY A 714 12.11 17.22 39.88
N GLN A 715 12.43 17.85 38.76
CA GLN A 715 12.56 19.31 38.69
C GLN A 715 11.17 19.94 38.54
N ASN A 716 10.85 20.94 39.37
CA ASN A 716 9.58 21.65 39.32
C ASN A 716 9.59 22.73 38.22
N THR A 717 9.56 22.31 36.95
CA THR A 717 9.54 23.20 35.78
C THR A 717 8.73 22.58 34.65
N LYS A 718 8.09 23.42 33.82
CA LYS A 718 7.40 23.00 32.59
C LYS A 718 8.25 23.21 31.33
N GLU A 719 9.47 23.70 31.51
CA GLU A 719 10.37 24.03 30.42
C GLU A 719 11.16 22.81 29.93
N LEU A 720 11.66 22.91 28.71
CA LEU A 720 12.47 21.89 28.08
C LEU A 720 13.94 22.13 28.42
N TYR A 721 14.61 21.14 29.01
CA TYR A 721 16.02 21.21 29.40
C TYR A 721 16.86 20.16 28.67
N LEU A 722 18.05 20.55 28.21
CA LEU A 722 19.02 19.63 27.61
C LEU A 722 20.32 19.60 28.43
N PRO A 723 20.97 18.43 28.59
CA PRO A 723 22.26 18.34 29.28
C PRO A 723 23.33 19.20 28.59
N THR A 724 24.03 20.02 29.37
CA THR A 724 25.15 20.86 28.87
C THR A 724 26.47 20.55 29.55
N ARG A 725 26.43 20.03 30.78
CA ARG A 725 27.64 19.64 31.51
C ARG A 725 27.38 18.46 32.42
N LEU A 726 28.36 17.58 32.54
CA LEU A 726 28.39 16.48 33.48
C LEU A 726 29.74 16.48 34.19
N HIS A 727 29.75 16.69 35.50
CA HIS A 727 31.01 16.77 36.24
C HIS A 727 31.72 15.41 36.31
N LYS A 728 30.99 14.33 36.56
CA LYS A 728 31.56 12.98 36.62
C LYS A 728 30.54 11.93 36.20
N ALA A 729 30.96 10.99 35.36
CA ALA A 729 30.24 9.75 35.07
C ALA A 729 31.15 8.58 35.43
N ILE A 730 30.64 7.64 36.21
CA ILE A 730 31.33 6.39 36.56
C ILE A 730 30.48 5.25 36.02
N ILE A 731 31.08 4.41 35.20
CA ILE A 731 30.40 3.28 34.57
C ILE A 731 31.19 2.02 34.90
N ASN A 732 30.55 1.08 35.59
CA ASN A 732 31.13 -0.18 36.01
C ASN A 732 30.30 -1.39 35.51
N PRO A 733 30.65 -1.97 34.35
CA PRO A 733 29.97 -3.16 33.84
C PRO A 733 30.00 -4.35 34.81
N GLN A 734 31.05 -4.47 35.63
CA GLN A 734 31.22 -5.61 36.56
C GLN A 734 30.19 -5.58 37.70
N VAL A 735 29.64 -4.41 38.02
CA VAL A 735 28.56 -4.25 38.99
C VAL A 735 27.20 -4.29 38.30
N GLN A 736 27.10 -3.79 37.07
CA GLN A 736 25.84 -3.79 36.33
C GLN A 736 25.42 -5.20 35.89
N ASN A 737 26.32 -5.98 35.28
CA ASN A 737 25.96 -7.25 34.63
C ASN A 737 25.31 -8.26 35.60
N PRO A 738 25.84 -8.51 36.81
CA PRO A 738 25.20 -9.44 37.75
C PRO A 738 23.81 -8.98 38.23
N VAL A 739 23.51 -7.68 38.20
CA VAL A 739 22.23 -7.12 38.63
C VAL A 739 21.14 -7.28 37.56
N VAL A 740 21.52 -7.52 36.30
CA VAL A 740 20.60 -7.59 35.15
C VAL A 740 20.51 -8.98 34.52
N ASP A 741 21.26 -9.96 35.04
CA ASP A 741 21.27 -11.37 34.59
C ASP A 741 20.18 -12.24 35.27
N ASP A 742 19.54 -11.76 36.34
CA ASP A 742 18.35 -12.40 36.96
C ASP A 742 17.08 -12.09 36.14
N GLU A 743 16.07 -12.96 36.18
CA GLU A 743 14.87 -12.97 35.30
C GLU A 743 14.07 -11.64 35.20
N ASP A 744 14.34 -10.67 36.08
CA ASP A 744 13.73 -9.34 36.10
C ASP A 744 14.73 -8.23 35.73
N GLN A 745 14.61 -7.69 34.51
CA GLN A 745 15.46 -6.61 33.93
C GLN A 745 15.27 -5.22 34.59
N PHE A 746 14.86 -5.15 35.86
CA PHE A 746 14.48 -3.91 36.55
C PHE A 746 15.52 -3.55 37.62
N VAL A 747 16.09 -2.34 37.52
CA VAL A 747 17.16 -1.86 38.39
C VAL A 747 16.70 -0.61 39.15
N PRO A 748 16.84 -0.54 40.48
CA PRO A 748 16.44 0.63 41.25
C PRO A 748 17.35 1.82 40.96
N VAL A 749 16.75 3.00 40.81
CA VAL A 749 17.44 4.29 40.63
C VAL A 749 17.16 5.21 41.82
N TYR A 750 18.22 5.91 42.26
CA TYR A 750 18.16 6.84 43.37
C TYR A 750 18.76 8.19 42.96
N MET A 751 18.04 9.27 43.25
CA MET A 751 18.47 10.66 43.04
C MET A 751 18.68 11.35 44.38
N TYR A 752 19.93 11.73 44.66
CA TYR A 752 20.36 12.45 45.85
C TYR A 752 20.50 13.93 45.50
N ARG A 753 19.40 14.67 45.64
CA ARG A 753 19.29 16.06 45.16
C ARG A 753 20.28 17.01 45.83
N ASP A 754 20.48 16.89 47.14
CA ASP A 754 21.34 17.79 47.92
C ASP A 754 22.81 17.79 47.48
N ILE A 755 23.26 16.67 46.90
CA ILE A 755 24.63 16.49 46.42
C ILE A 755 24.71 16.33 44.88
N GLY A 756 23.56 16.38 44.19
CA GLY A 756 23.47 16.27 42.73
C GLY A 756 24.02 14.94 42.18
N VAL A 757 23.70 13.82 42.84
CA VAL A 757 24.16 12.47 42.45
C VAL A 757 22.97 11.60 42.07
N ILE A 758 23.06 10.90 40.94
CA ILE A 758 22.13 9.84 40.56
C ILE A 758 22.87 8.52 40.43
N LYS A 759 22.30 7.45 40.97
CA LYS A 759 22.91 6.12 41.00
C LYS A 759 21.89 5.05 40.62
N SER A 760 22.27 4.15 39.72
CA SER A 760 21.48 2.98 39.34
C SER A 760 22.41 1.86 38.89
N GLY A 761 22.36 0.71 39.57
CA GLY A 761 23.26 -0.42 39.30
C GLY A 761 24.74 -0.03 39.31
N GLY A 762 25.43 -0.33 38.20
CA GLY A 762 26.85 -0.01 37.98
C GLY A 762 27.12 1.41 37.47
N VAL A 763 26.12 2.30 37.39
CA VAL A 763 26.27 3.67 36.87
C VAL A 763 26.05 4.71 37.96
N GLU A 764 26.95 5.69 38.02
CA GLU A 764 26.83 6.86 38.89
C GLU A 764 27.14 8.15 38.12
N LEU A 765 26.20 9.09 38.08
CA LEU A 765 26.37 10.39 37.42
C LEU A 765 26.31 11.52 38.46
N ARG A 766 27.24 12.47 38.38
CA ARG A 766 27.36 13.59 39.34
C ARG A 766 27.38 14.94 38.67
N GLY A 767 26.73 15.90 39.30
CA GLY A 767 26.80 17.32 38.93
C GLY A 767 26.33 17.57 37.50
N MET A 768 25.26 16.89 37.09
CA MET A 768 24.61 17.12 35.80
C MET A 768 23.97 18.52 35.80
N LYS A 769 24.31 19.31 34.79
CA LYS A 769 23.67 20.60 34.52
C LYS A 769 22.94 20.52 33.19
N ALA A 770 21.73 21.03 33.19
CA ALA A 770 20.94 21.20 31.98
C ALA A 770 20.61 22.69 31.80
N SER A 771 20.45 23.13 30.55
CA SER A 771 20.04 24.49 30.21
C SER A 771 18.70 24.49 29.49
N LEU A 772 17.98 25.60 29.62
CA LEU A 772 16.75 25.85 28.87
C LEU A 772 16.99 25.74 27.36
N ALA A 773 16.22 24.89 26.70
CA ALA A 773 16.23 24.73 25.25
C ALA A 773 15.04 25.48 24.64
N PRO A 774 15.25 26.22 23.54
CA PRO A 774 14.16 26.93 22.86
C PRO A 774 13.13 25.94 22.31
N ARG A 775 11.85 26.16 22.63
CA ARG A 775 10.73 25.35 22.12
C ARG A 775 10.17 25.95 20.84
N ARG A 776 9.67 25.12 19.92
CA ARG A 776 8.73 25.58 18.90
C ARG A 776 7.45 26.11 19.56
N GLN A 777 6.76 27.07 18.93
CA GLN A 777 5.45 27.56 19.38
C GLN A 777 4.52 26.36 19.65
N GLN A 778 4.06 26.23 20.89
CA GLN A 778 3.29 25.07 21.36
C GLN A 778 2.01 24.90 20.53
N THR A 779 1.76 23.67 20.07
CA THR A 779 0.48 23.26 19.45
C THR A 779 -0.57 22.84 20.49
N GLN A 780 -0.21 22.74 21.77
CA GLN A 780 -1.11 22.29 22.84
C GLN A 780 -1.23 23.31 23.97
N SER A 781 -2.47 23.53 24.40
CA SER A 781 -2.84 24.38 25.53
C SER A 781 -2.39 23.77 26.86
N SER A 782 -2.19 24.60 27.89
CA SER A 782 -1.94 24.12 29.25
C SER A 782 -3.08 23.23 29.75
N PRO A 783 -2.80 22.15 30.50
CA PRO A 783 -3.83 21.29 31.09
C PRO A 783 -4.64 22.07 32.14
N LYS A 784 -5.96 21.81 32.19
CA LYS A 784 -6.93 22.47 33.08
C LYS A 784 -7.63 21.44 33.96
N LEU A 785 -8.02 21.86 35.16
CA LEU A 785 -8.88 21.08 36.06
C LEU A 785 -10.34 21.49 35.78
N GLU A 786 -11.15 20.55 35.31
CA GLU A 786 -12.55 20.79 34.97
C GLU A 786 -13.50 20.27 36.06
N LYS A 787 -14.58 21.00 36.32
CA LYS A 787 -15.71 20.58 37.17
C LYS A 787 -17.01 20.87 36.43
N TYR A 788 -17.93 19.89 36.40
CA TYR A 788 -19.23 20.01 35.75
C TYR A 788 -20.33 20.28 36.80
N GLN A 789 -21.13 21.33 36.61
CA GLN A 789 -22.24 21.71 37.50
C GLN A 789 -23.40 22.28 36.68
N PHE A 790 -24.64 21.87 37.00
CA PHE A 790 -25.84 22.44 36.40
C PHE A 790 -26.26 23.72 37.13
N ILE A 791 -26.49 24.80 36.39
CA ILE A 791 -26.95 26.09 36.91
C ILE A 791 -28.19 26.49 36.09
N PRO A 792 -29.38 26.58 36.69
CA PRO A 792 -30.57 27.08 36.00
C PRO A 792 -30.37 28.51 35.50
N PHE A 793 -31.00 28.88 34.38
CA PHE A 793 -30.95 30.25 33.86
C PHE A 793 -31.51 31.29 34.84
N GLU A 794 -32.36 30.88 35.78
CA GLU A 794 -32.78 31.70 36.91
C GLU A 794 -32.35 31.02 38.22
N TYR A 795 -31.35 31.59 38.90
CA TYR A 795 -30.83 31.00 40.12
C TYR A 795 -30.34 32.04 41.12
N ARG A 796 -30.60 31.78 42.40
CA ARG A 796 -30.12 32.60 43.52
C ARG A 796 -29.11 31.81 44.33
N PHE A 797 -27.85 32.25 44.29
CA PHE A 797 -26.76 31.62 45.02
C PHE A 797 -26.91 31.87 46.53
N PRO A 798 -26.71 30.84 47.38
CA PRO A 798 -26.79 30.98 48.83
C PRO A 798 -25.57 31.68 49.46
N ALA A 799 -24.44 31.78 48.74
CA ALA A 799 -23.21 32.45 49.14
C ALA A 799 -22.68 33.36 48.02
N ASP A 800 -21.61 34.13 48.27
CA ASP A 800 -20.99 35.01 47.26
C ASP A 800 -20.14 34.20 46.24
N ASP A 801 -20.83 33.53 45.34
CA ASP A 801 -20.23 32.77 44.23
C ASP A 801 -20.18 33.62 42.94
N SER A 802 -19.79 34.89 43.05
CA SER A 802 -19.77 35.84 41.93
C SER A 802 -18.92 35.38 40.74
N LYS A 803 -17.81 34.65 40.98
CA LYS A 803 -17.01 34.04 39.90
C LYS A 803 -17.76 32.95 39.15
N ILE A 804 -18.47 32.07 39.86
CA ILE A 804 -19.27 30.99 39.23
C ILE A 804 -20.46 31.57 38.47
N ALA A 805 -21.15 32.55 39.04
CA ALA A 805 -22.24 33.25 38.37
C ALA A 805 -21.76 33.93 37.07
N LEU A 806 -20.62 34.63 37.13
CA LEU A 806 -20.01 35.24 35.95
C LEU A 806 -19.54 34.20 34.92
N THR A 807 -18.91 33.10 35.35
CA THR A 807 -18.51 32.00 34.47
C THR A 807 -19.71 31.40 33.73
N ALA A 808 -20.83 31.18 34.41
CA ALA A 808 -22.04 30.66 33.80
C ALA A 808 -22.58 31.60 32.70
N GLN A 809 -22.61 32.92 32.95
CA GLN A 809 -23.03 33.89 31.93
C GLN A 809 -22.08 33.91 30.73
N LEU A 810 -20.77 33.90 30.98
CA LEU A 810 -19.75 33.94 29.91
C LEU A 810 -19.73 32.65 29.09
N GLN A 811 -20.00 31.49 29.69
CA GLN A 811 -20.14 30.24 28.94
C GLN A 811 -21.32 30.28 27.96
N ILE A 812 -22.45 30.88 28.34
CA ILE A 812 -23.58 31.10 27.43
C ILE A 812 -23.14 31.99 26.26
N VAL A 813 -22.41 33.08 26.53
CA VAL A 813 -21.89 33.98 25.48
C VAL A 813 -20.96 33.24 24.53
N THR A 814 -19.99 32.49 25.04
CA THR A 814 -19.01 31.73 24.24
C THR A 814 -19.70 30.68 23.39
N GLU A 815 -20.65 29.93 23.98
CA GLU A 815 -21.41 28.90 23.28
C GLU A 815 -22.22 29.47 22.09
N ASN A 816 -22.73 30.69 22.22
CA ASN A 816 -23.55 31.36 21.20
C ASN A 816 -22.75 32.30 20.28
N SER A 817 -21.42 32.32 20.37
CA SER A 817 -20.56 33.24 19.59
C SER A 817 -20.14 32.71 18.22
N ASN A 818 -20.73 31.62 17.72
CA ASN A 818 -20.38 30.94 16.45
C ASN A 818 -18.90 30.50 16.36
N ASN A 819 -18.37 29.86 17.41
CA ASN A 819 -16.98 29.36 17.47
C ASN A 819 -15.92 30.46 17.22
N ALA A 820 -16.20 31.71 17.58
CA ALA A 820 -15.24 32.79 17.47
C ALA A 820 -13.98 32.48 18.30
N LEU A 821 -12.82 32.41 17.63
CA LEU A 821 -11.52 32.26 18.30
C LEU A 821 -11.06 33.54 19.01
N LYS A 822 -11.71 34.67 18.71
CA LYS A 822 -11.46 35.97 19.33
C LYS A 822 -12.79 36.65 19.68
N LEU A 823 -13.00 36.95 20.96
CA LEU A 823 -14.16 37.72 21.43
C LEU A 823 -13.79 39.18 21.64
N LYS A 824 -14.71 40.08 21.30
CA LYS A 824 -14.61 41.52 21.55
C LYS A 824 -15.58 41.90 22.65
N VAL A 825 -15.06 42.34 23.79
CA VAL A 825 -15.81 42.65 25.01
C VAL A 825 -15.62 44.11 25.38
N ILE A 826 -16.73 44.80 25.68
CA ILE A 826 -16.69 46.20 26.14
C ILE A 826 -17.37 46.30 27.50
N GLU A 827 -16.68 46.83 28.50
CA GLU A 827 -17.28 47.21 29.79
C GLU A 827 -17.45 48.73 29.88
N VAL A 828 -18.64 49.19 30.27
CA VAL A 828 -18.94 50.61 30.49
C VAL A 828 -18.83 50.90 31.99
N ALA A 829 -18.05 51.93 32.35
CA ALA A 829 -17.93 52.42 33.72
C ALA A 829 -19.09 53.38 34.07
N GLY A 830 -19.63 53.30 35.30
CA GLY A 830 -20.70 54.19 35.77
C GLY A 830 -20.21 55.54 36.32
N GLU A 831 -20.98 56.62 36.09
CA GLU A 831 -20.62 58.02 36.42
C GLU A 831 -20.34 58.32 37.92
N ASN A 832 -20.78 57.46 38.85
CA ASN A 832 -20.69 57.68 40.31
C ASN A 832 -20.03 56.52 41.09
N THR A 833 -19.28 55.66 40.43
CA THR A 833 -18.58 54.57 41.12
C THR A 833 -17.40 55.13 41.92
N ARG A 834 -17.46 55.07 43.27
CA ARG A 834 -16.23 55.06 44.06
C ARG A 834 -15.41 53.87 43.57
N PHE A 835 -14.12 54.06 43.26
CA PHE A 835 -13.19 53.08 42.66
C PHE A 835 -13.09 51.69 43.35
N ASN A 836 -13.84 51.43 44.44
CA ASN A 836 -13.87 50.17 45.17
C ASN A 836 -14.98 49.19 44.72
N GLU A 837 -15.79 49.51 43.72
CA GLU A 837 -16.66 48.52 43.06
C GLU A 837 -15.97 48.01 41.78
N HIS A 838 -15.19 46.94 41.94
CA HIS A 838 -14.30 46.34 40.95
C HIS A 838 -14.92 46.17 39.56
N PHE A 839 -14.21 46.61 38.52
CA PHE A 839 -14.47 46.26 37.12
C PHE A 839 -14.56 44.74 36.96
N LEU A 840 -15.48 44.27 36.11
CA LEU A 840 -15.59 42.86 35.79
C LEU A 840 -14.56 42.42 34.74
N ALA A 841 -14.00 43.35 33.97
CA ALA A 841 -13.04 43.10 32.89
C ALA A 841 -11.90 42.12 33.26
N PRO A 842 -11.19 42.24 34.40
CA PRO A 842 -10.15 41.28 34.77
C PRO A 842 -10.68 39.86 35.01
N SER A 843 -11.84 39.74 35.67
CA SER A 843 -12.47 38.44 35.89
C SER A 843 -12.99 37.83 34.59
N ILE A 844 -13.53 38.66 33.69
CA ILE A 844 -13.99 38.23 32.36
C ILE A 844 -12.82 37.71 31.53
N GLN A 845 -11.71 38.46 31.50
CA GLN A 845 -10.48 38.06 30.82
C GLN A 845 -9.97 36.71 31.36
N GLU A 846 -9.81 36.61 32.69
CA GLU A 846 -9.33 35.38 33.34
C GLU A 846 -10.20 34.18 32.97
N ILE A 847 -11.53 34.33 33.04
CA ILE A 847 -12.46 33.23 32.75
C ILE A 847 -12.41 32.85 31.26
N LEU A 848 -12.48 33.80 30.34
CA LEU A 848 -12.54 33.50 28.91
C LEU A 848 -11.21 32.99 28.35
N GLU A 849 -10.07 33.55 28.76
CA GLU A 849 -8.74 33.04 28.35
C GLU A 849 -8.40 31.71 29.05
N SER A 850 -9.13 31.36 30.11
CA SER A 850 -9.12 30.01 30.65
C SER A 850 -9.89 28.99 29.81
N GLU A 851 -10.42 29.34 28.63
CA GLU A 851 -10.95 28.40 27.63
C GLU A 851 -9.88 28.09 26.55
N PRO A 852 -9.75 26.84 26.07
CA PRO A 852 -8.73 26.50 25.08
C PRO A 852 -9.01 27.20 23.74
N MET A 853 -7.96 27.71 23.09
CA MET A 853 -8.00 28.36 21.76
C MET A 853 -8.82 29.66 21.68
N LEU A 854 -9.30 30.20 22.82
CA LEU A 854 -10.05 31.45 22.88
C LEU A 854 -9.14 32.61 23.29
N SER A 855 -9.20 33.71 22.54
CA SER A 855 -8.56 34.98 22.88
C SER A 855 -9.61 36.07 23.09
N VAL A 856 -9.31 37.06 23.93
CA VAL A 856 -10.27 38.14 24.24
C VAL A 856 -9.62 39.50 24.04
N ASP A 857 -10.41 40.40 23.45
CA ASP A 857 -10.11 41.82 23.30
C ASP A 857 -11.05 42.60 24.22
N THR A 858 -10.53 43.07 25.35
CA THR A 858 -11.33 43.70 26.40
C THR A 858 -11.05 45.20 26.43
N THR A 859 -12.10 46.00 26.24
CA THR A 859 -12.04 47.47 26.27
C THR A 859 -12.91 48.02 27.38
N VAL A 860 -12.41 48.99 28.14
CA VAL A 860 -13.19 49.71 29.17
C VAL A 860 -13.48 51.13 28.69
N ILE A 861 -14.76 51.52 28.68
CA ILE A 861 -15.23 52.86 28.33
C ILE A 861 -15.54 53.64 29.62
N THR A 862 -14.94 54.81 29.76
CA THR A 862 -15.06 55.66 30.95
C THR A 862 -15.20 57.13 30.56
N THR A 863 -15.85 57.91 31.42
CA THR A 863 -15.97 59.37 31.34
C THR A 863 -14.95 60.10 32.22
N THR A 864 -14.09 59.36 32.95
CA THR A 864 -13.06 59.88 33.86
C THR A 864 -11.67 59.74 33.24
N ALA A 865 -10.73 60.66 33.54
CA ALA A 865 -9.39 60.67 32.94
C ALA A 865 -8.55 59.43 33.30
N THR A 866 -7.75 58.96 32.33
CA THR A 866 -6.96 57.70 32.39
C THR A 866 -5.93 57.62 33.52
N GLU A 867 -5.38 58.75 33.99
CA GLU A 867 -4.33 58.77 35.04
C GLU A 867 -4.84 58.34 36.43
N GLU A 868 -6.12 58.51 36.75
CA GLU A 868 -6.69 58.08 38.03
C GLU A 868 -6.99 56.56 38.08
N LEU A 869 -7.05 55.90 36.92
CA LEU A 869 -7.41 54.48 36.79
C LEU A 869 -6.23 53.54 37.02
N ASP A 870 -5.04 53.89 36.56
CA ASP A 870 -3.83 53.10 36.77
C ASP A 870 -3.54 52.93 38.26
N GLN A 871 -3.71 53.98 39.07
CA GLN A 871 -3.45 53.93 40.51
C GLN A 871 -4.45 53.05 41.28
N ALA A 872 -5.73 53.05 40.89
CA ALA A 872 -6.77 52.25 41.56
C ALA A 872 -6.69 50.74 41.23
N TYR A 873 -6.24 50.38 40.02
CA TYR A 873 -6.11 48.98 39.59
C TYR A 873 -5.02 48.20 40.36
N PHE A 874 -4.00 48.89 40.88
CA PHE A 874 -2.88 48.25 41.59
C PHE A 874 -3.05 48.15 43.12
N GLU A 875 -4.01 48.85 43.73
CA GLU A 875 -4.17 48.86 45.20
C GLU A 875 -5.15 47.78 45.74
N GLY A 876 -5.89 47.08 44.87
CA GLY A 876 -6.76 45.94 45.21
C GLY A 876 -6.00 44.62 45.40
N LYS A 877 -5.79 44.21 46.65
CA LYS A 877 -4.94 43.08 47.10
C LYS A 877 -5.18 41.71 46.42
N GLY A 878 -4.05 41.01 46.13
CA GLY A 878 -3.80 39.67 46.69
C GLY A 878 -4.25 38.43 45.92
N SER A 879 -3.96 38.33 44.62
CA SER A 879 -3.95 37.02 43.93
C SER A 879 -2.88 37.02 42.84
N CYS A 880 -1.85 36.21 43.05
CA CYS A 880 -0.83 35.87 42.07
C CYS A 880 -1.48 35.27 40.81
N TYR A 881 -1.30 35.91 39.65
CA TYR A 881 -1.11 35.34 38.29
C TYR A 881 -1.29 36.35 37.14
N LEU A 882 -1.75 37.59 37.39
CA LEU A 882 -1.86 38.65 36.37
C LEU A 882 -1.16 39.94 36.83
N THR A 883 0.17 39.95 36.94
CA THR A 883 0.94 41.16 37.30
C THR A 883 1.29 42.07 36.10
N CYS A 884 0.67 41.89 34.94
CA CYS A 884 1.05 42.64 33.72
C CYS A 884 -0.04 42.86 32.66
N TRP A 885 -1.32 42.56 32.94
CA TRP A 885 -2.40 42.81 31.98
C TRP A 885 -3.21 44.06 32.34
N VAL A 886 -3.33 45.01 31.40
CA VAL A 886 -4.12 46.23 31.53
C VAL A 886 -5.06 46.31 30.31
N PRO A 887 -6.40 46.41 30.49
CA PRO A 887 -7.33 46.53 29.38
C PRO A 887 -7.12 47.83 28.59
N GLN A 888 -7.51 47.85 27.32
CA GLN A 888 -7.51 49.09 26.55
C GLN A 888 -8.59 50.04 27.12
N GLN A 889 -8.19 51.24 27.52
CA GLN A 889 -9.11 52.24 28.06
C GLN A 889 -9.44 53.31 27.00
N ILE A 890 -10.72 53.61 26.81
CA ILE A 890 -11.19 54.64 25.87
C ILE A 890 -12.03 55.67 26.63
N HIS A 891 -11.58 56.92 26.59
CA HIS A 891 -12.33 58.05 27.14
C HIS A 891 -13.41 58.50 26.15
N LYS A 892 -14.66 58.11 26.40
CA LYS A 892 -15.79 58.36 25.51
C LYS A 892 -17.10 58.39 26.31
N ASP A 893 -17.95 59.36 26.02
CA ASP A 893 -19.29 59.44 26.60
C ASP A 893 -20.18 58.33 26.01
N PRO A 894 -20.69 57.38 26.83
CA PRO A 894 -21.51 56.27 26.34
C PRO A 894 -22.90 56.70 25.84
N THR A 895 -23.31 57.96 26.03
CA THR A 895 -24.57 58.52 25.50
C THR A 895 -24.43 59.12 24.10
N SER A 896 -23.21 59.39 23.64
CA SER A 896 -22.94 60.15 22.41
C SER A 896 -23.14 59.38 21.09
N GLY A 897 -23.25 58.04 21.15
CA GLY A 897 -23.44 57.15 20.01
C GLY A 897 -22.95 55.73 20.29
N PRO A 898 -23.01 54.81 19.32
CA PRO A 898 -22.57 53.42 19.50
C PRO A 898 -21.15 53.33 20.06
N LEU A 899 -20.94 52.46 21.03
CA LEU A 899 -19.68 52.28 21.76
C LEU A 899 -18.55 51.84 20.81
N ASP A 900 -18.83 50.84 19.99
CA ASP A 900 -17.97 50.30 18.92
C ASP A 900 -18.84 49.46 17.95
N GLN A 901 -18.25 48.83 16.94
CA GLN A 901 -18.93 47.93 16.01
C GLN A 901 -18.55 46.45 16.25
N ASN A 902 -19.50 45.56 15.94
CA ASN A 902 -19.34 44.10 15.97
C ASN A 902 -18.89 43.54 17.33
N VAL A 903 -19.42 44.09 18.43
CA VAL A 903 -19.08 43.69 19.79
C VAL A 903 -19.82 42.38 20.14
N HIS A 904 -19.11 41.43 20.76
CA HIS A 904 -19.69 40.15 21.16
C HIS A 904 -20.45 40.25 22.48
N LEU A 905 -19.88 40.99 23.43
CA LEU A 905 -20.44 41.21 24.75
C LEU A 905 -20.24 42.67 25.17
N VAL A 906 -21.32 43.36 25.53
CA VAL A 906 -21.25 44.63 26.25
C VAL A 906 -21.62 44.37 27.70
N VAL A 907 -20.85 44.91 28.63
CA VAL A 907 -21.02 44.76 30.08
C VAL A 907 -21.36 46.11 30.69
N LEU A 908 -22.52 46.17 31.35
CA LEU A 908 -22.97 47.33 32.11
C LEU A 908 -22.91 46.97 33.58
N SER A 909 -21.84 47.38 34.26
CA SER A 909 -21.62 47.11 35.69
C SER A 909 -21.89 48.38 36.49
N ASN A 910 -22.96 48.39 37.30
CA ASN A 910 -23.36 49.52 38.15
C ASN A 910 -23.57 50.87 37.40
N VAL A 911 -23.98 50.82 36.13
CA VAL A 911 -24.08 51.99 35.26
C VAL A 911 -25.48 52.63 35.31
N LEU A 912 -26.52 51.80 35.42
CA LEU A 912 -27.89 52.22 35.15
C LEU A 912 -28.69 52.51 36.42
N GLY A 913 -28.26 51.99 37.58
CA GLY A 913 -28.89 52.25 38.88
C GLY A 913 -28.78 53.71 39.38
N ALA A 914 -27.78 54.47 38.91
CA ALA A 914 -27.43 55.79 39.44
C ALA A 914 -27.66 56.98 38.49
N THR A 915 -28.31 56.75 37.33
CA THR A 915 -28.48 57.75 36.25
C THR A 915 -29.96 58.07 35.96
N THR A 916 -30.24 59.21 35.31
CA THR A 916 -31.61 59.59 34.90
C THR A 916 -32.17 58.64 33.86
N ASN A 917 -33.50 58.51 33.78
CA ASN A 917 -34.17 57.61 32.82
C ASN A 917 -33.73 57.88 31.36
N ASP A 918 -33.53 59.14 30.97
CA ASP A 918 -33.11 59.52 29.61
C ASP A 918 -31.67 59.10 29.29
N LYS A 919 -30.73 59.23 30.25
CA LYS A 919 -29.35 58.75 30.09
C LYS A 919 -29.30 57.22 30.07
N ARG A 920 -30.09 56.56 30.93
CA ARG A 920 -30.23 55.10 30.95
C ARG A 920 -30.71 54.58 29.58
N LYS A 921 -31.69 55.26 28.99
CA LYS A 921 -32.25 54.98 27.66
C LYS A 921 -31.15 55.04 26.58
N ALA A 922 -30.39 56.14 26.52
CA ALA A 922 -29.33 56.34 25.53
C ALA A 922 -28.18 55.33 25.65
N ILE A 923 -27.72 55.00 26.87
CA ILE A 923 -26.64 54.02 27.09
C ILE A 923 -27.09 52.63 26.62
N LEU A 924 -28.35 52.25 26.89
CA LEU A 924 -28.89 50.96 26.46
C LEU A 924 -28.99 50.89 24.93
N GLU A 925 -29.55 51.90 24.27
CA GLU A 925 -29.66 51.96 22.80
C GLU A 925 -28.28 51.89 22.12
N ASN A 926 -27.30 52.65 22.61
CA ASN A 926 -25.94 52.65 22.08
C ASN A 926 -25.23 51.31 22.32
N SER A 927 -25.43 50.69 23.49
CA SER A 927 -24.89 49.35 23.78
C SER A 927 -25.47 48.32 22.82
N LEU A 928 -26.78 48.34 22.60
CA LEU A 928 -27.47 47.45 21.65
C LEU A 928 -27.08 47.70 20.20
N ALA A 929 -26.84 48.96 19.81
CA ALA A 929 -26.34 49.31 18.48
C ALA A 929 -24.90 48.82 18.24
N SER A 930 -24.14 48.56 19.31
CA SER A 930 -22.74 48.10 19.22
C SER A 930 -22.60 46.59 19.06
N LEU A 931 -23.64 45.83 19.45
CA LEU A 931 -23.62 44.37 19.41
C LEU A 931 -23.67 43.86 17.97
N LYS A 932 -22.85 42.83 17.69
CA LYS A 932 -23.03 42.01 16.48
C LYS A 932 -24.36 41.27 16.51
N GLN A 933 -24.81 40.75 15.37
CA GLN A 933 -25.96 39.85 15.32
C GLN A 933 -25.72 38.63 16.25
N GLY A 934 -26.65 38.39 17.18
CA GLY A 934 -26.52 37.36 18.21
C GLY A 934 -25.57 37.70 19.36
N GLY A 935 -25.08 38.93 19.46
CA GLY A 935 -24.29 39.41 20.60
C GLY A 935 -25.15 39.60 21.87
N PHE A 936 -24.46 39.74 23.01
CA PHE A 936 -25.09 39.78 24.33
C PHE A 936 -24.79 41.07 25.09
N LEU A 937 -25.72 41.46 25.95
CA LEU A 937 -25.56 42.52 26.94
C LEU A 937 -25.62 41.90 28.33
N LEU A 938 -24.56 42.01 29.12
CA LEU A 938 -24.54 41.61 30.51
C LEU A 938 -24.75 42.83 31.39
N TRP A 939 -25.87 42.86 32.10
CA TRP A 939 -26.18 43.89 33.07
C TRP A 939 -25.94 43.35 34.49
N ALA A 940 -24.99 43.95 35.22
CA ALA A 940 -24.64 43.58 36.59
C ALA A 940 -24.85 44.75 37.56
N GLU A 941 -25.73 44.61 38.56
CA GLU A 941 -26.05 45.66 39.54
C GLU A 941 -26.17 45.10 40.97
N THR A 942 -25.89 45.94 41.96
CA THR A 942 -25.96 45.62 43.40
C THR A 942 -27.40 45.58 43.94
N SER A 943 -28.39 46.23 43.28
CA SER A 943 -29.82 46.18 43.66
C SER A 943 -30.58 45.15 42.81
N SER A 944 -31.58 44.45 43.36
CA SER A 944 -32.40 43.47 42.63
C SER A 944 -33.65 44.07 41.96
N SER A 945 -33.91 45.37 42.07
CA SER A 945 -35.18 46.02 41.67
C SER A 945 -35.22 46.57 40.23
N PHE A 946 -34.28 46.18 39.36
CA PHE A 946 -34.17 46.74 38.00
C PHE A 946 -34.75 45.85 36.89
N THR A 947 -35.05 44.58 37.16
CA THR A 947 -35.67 43.67 36.19
C THR A 947 -37.06 44.13 35.76
N ASP A 948 -37.79 44.79 36.67
CA ASP A 948 -39.11 45.38 36.41
C ASP A 948 -39.05 46.58 35.43
N PHE A 949 -37.86 47.14 35.16
CA PHE A 949 -37.70 48.22 34.19
C PHE A 949 -37.68 47.70 32.75
N ILE A 950 -37.18 46.49 32.51
CA ILE A 950 -37.18 45.88 31.17
C ILE A 950 -38.60 45.36 30.88
N VAL A 951 -39.16 44.60 31.82
CA VAL A 951 -40.48 43.97 31.71
C VAL A 951 -41.57 45.02 31.94
N GLY A 952 -42.08 45.61 30.85
CA GLY A 952 -43.11 46.66 30.87
C GLY A 952 -42.70 48.03 30.28
N SER A 953 -41.50 48.15 29.70
CA SER A 953 -41.02 49.36 29.00
C SER A 953 -41.24 49.31 27.48
N GLU A 954 -40.95 50.41 26.76
CA GLU A 954 -40.96 50.46 25.29
C GLU A 954 -39.97 49.46 24.63
N TYR A 955 -39.08 48.83 25.40
CA TYR A 955 -38.07 47.86 24.95
C TYR A 955 -38.49 46.39 25.09
N ASP A 956 -39.64 46.11 25.70
CA ASP A 956 -40.16 44.76 25.96
C ASP A 956 -40.40 43.95 24.66
N ALA A 957 -40.51 44.61 23.51
CA ALA A 957 -40.70 43.95 22.21
C ALA A 957 -39.39 43.47 21.55
N ASP A 958 -38.25 44.09 21.86
CA ASP A 958 -36.99 43.93 21.11
C ASP A 958 -35.87 43.22 21.89
N LEU A 959 -36.04 42.98 23.20
CA LEU A 959 -35.04 42.36 24.07
C LEU A 959 -35.58 41.13 24.81
N GLU A 960 -34.76 40.08 24.86
CA GLU A 960 -35.07 38.85 25.59
C GLU A 960 -34.10 38.66 26.76
N ILE A 961 -34.65 38.33 27.93
CA ILE A 961 -33.87 37.91 29.11
C ILE A 961 -33.43 36.46 28.92
N VAL A 962 -32.12 36.25 28.80
CA VAL A 962 -31.52 34.93 28.60
C VAL A 962 -31.33 34.22 29.93
N SER A 963 -30.77 34.92 30.92
CA SER A 963 -30.41 34.35 32.21
C SER A 963 -30.36 35.45 33.28
N GLN A 964 -30.84 35.16 34.48
CA GLN A 964 -30.78 36.01 35.66
C GLN A 964 -30.19 35.23 36.84
N LEU A 965 -28.96 35.60 37.22
CA LEU A 965 -28.23 34.97 38.31
C LEU A 965 -28.01 35.97 39.44
N THR A 966 -28.46 35.65 40.64
CA THR A 966 -28.40 36.55 41.81
C THR A 966 -27.45 35.99 42.86
N THR A 967 -26.41 36.74 43.23
CA THR A 967 -25.54 36.43 44.39
C THR A 967 -25.89 37.34 45.57
N SER A 968 -25.22 37.17 46.71
CA SER A 968 -25.34 38.11 47.82
C SER A 968 -24.77 39.50 47.50
N ALA A 969 -23.94 39.63 46.46
CA ALA A 969 -23.26 40.86 46.08
C ALA A 969 -23.91 41.57 44.88
N LYS A 970 -24.24 40.85 43.81
CA LYS A 970 -24.77 41.42 42.57
C LYS A 970 -25.83 40.53 41.92
N THR A 971 -26.70 41.14 41.12
CA THR A 971 -27.59 40.45 40.19
C THR A 971 -27.04 40.63 38.78
N TYR A 972 -26.83 39.52 38.08
CA TYR A 972 -26.33 39.44 36.71
C TYR A 972 -27.49 39.04 35.79
N VAL A 973 -27.89 39.95 34.90
CA VAL A 973 -28.92 39.71 33.89
C VAL A 973 -28.27 39.72 32.51
N LEU A 974 -28.31 38.58 31.84
CA LEU A 974 -27.83 38.44 30.47
C LEU A 974 -29.00 38.64 29.50
N LEU A 975 -28.81 39.55 28.55
CA LEU A 975 -29.81 40.03 27.62
C LEU A 975 -29.30 39.86 26.19
N ARG A 976 -30.22 39.72 25.24
CA ARG A 976 -29.91 39.81 23.80
C ARG A 976 -31.12 40.34 23.03
N LYS A 977 -30.89 40.79 21.80
CA LYS A 977 -31.98 41.18 20.89
C LYS A 977 -32.85 39.97 20.54
N SER A 978 -34.16 40.19 20.48
CA SER A 978 -35.12 39.18 20.03
C SER A 978 -34.79 38.78 18.59
N ALA A 979 -34.70 37.47 18.33
CA ALA A 979 -34.44 36.95 17.00
C ALA A 979 -35.75 36.66 16.28
N GLU A 980 -35.83 37.07 15.01
CA GLU A 980 -36.90 36.59 14.12
C GLU A 980 -36.71 35.10 13.87
N ILE A 981 -37.76 34.32 14.12
CA ILE A 981 -37.79 32.89 13.85
C ILE A 981 -38.16 32.73 12.37
N PRO A 982 -37.30 32.15 11.52
CA PRO A 982 -37.61 31.97 10.10
C PRO A 982 -38.86 31.09 9.91
N ASP A 983 -39.62 31.28 8.83
CA ASP A 983 -40.83 30.48 8.58
C ASP A 983 -40.50 29.00 8.24
N GLU A 984 -39.35 28.73 7.61
CA GLU A 984 -38.92 27.39 7.20
C GLU A 984 -37.94 26.74 8.18
N ASN A 985 -38.40 26.31 9.36
CA ASN A 985 -37.58 25.55 10.33
C ASN A 985 -37.73 24.03 10.18
N THR A 986 -36.67 23.29 10.51
CA THR A 986 -36.67 21.82 10.56
C THR A 986 -36.63 21.33 12.01
N VAL A 987 -37.53 20.42 12.39
CA VAL A 987 -37.54 19.81 13.74
C VAL A 987 -37.17 18.35 13.64
N ILE A 988 -36.12 17.93 14.36
CA ILE A 988 -35.64 16.56 14.45
C ILE A 988 -35.83 16.08 15.89
N ASN A 989 -36.71 15.10 16.09
CA ASN A 989 -36.90 14.49 17.41
C ASN A 989 -35.86 13.38 17.60
N VAL A 990 -35.05 13.49 18.65
CA VAL A 990 -34.01 12.52 19.01
C VAL A 990 -34.49 11.67 20.17
N THR A 991 -34.25 10.37 20.06
CA THR A 991 -34.54 9.39 21.10
C THR A 991 -33.34 8.49 21.38
N GLU A 992 -33.19 8.04 22.62
CA GLU A 992 -32.22 7.03 23.06
C GLU A 992 -32.58 5.61 22.56
N LYS A 993 -33.82 5.40 22.11
CA LYS A 993 -34.35 4.07 21.77
C LYS A 993 -33.89 3.55 20.41
N ASN A 994 -33.59 4.45 19.49
CA ASN A 994 -33.13 4.12 18.13
C ASN A 994 -32.36 5.28 17.51
N PHE A 995 -31.85 5.07 16.29
CA PHE A 995 -31.03 6.04 15.55
C PHE A 995 -31.70 6.54 14.27
N ASP A 996 -33.03 6.42 14.15
CA ASP A 996 -33.77 6.74 12.92
C ASP A 996 -33.71 8.25 12.58
N TRP A 997 -33.38 9.08 13.56
CA TRP A 997 -33.21 10.53 13.43
C TRP A 997 -31.88 10.95 12.80
N VAL A 998 -30.90 10.04 12.68
CA VAL A 998 -29.53 10.35 12.20
C VAL A 998 -29.53 10.76 10.72
N GLU A 999 -30.19 9.99 9.85
CA GLU A 999 -30.22 10.30 8.41
C GLU A 999 -31.00 11.59 8.08
N PRO A 1000 -32.18 11.84 8.68
CA PRO A 1000 -32.85 13.14 8.58
C PRO A 1000 -31.99 14.31 9.03
N LEU A 1001 -31.22 14.15 10.12
CA LEU A 1001 -30.32 15.18 10.63
C LEU A 1001 -29.18 15.48 9.63
N LYS A 1002 -28.53 14.45 9.07
CA LYS A 1002 -27.50 14.61 8.03
C LYS A 1002 -28.05 15.36 6.80
N ALA A 1003 -29.27 15.02 6.38
CA ALA A 1003 -29.92 15.68 5.25
C ALA A 1003 -30.21 17.16 5.55
N ALA A 1004 -30.69 17.47 6.76
CA ALA A 1004 -30.93 18.84 7.21
C ALA A 1004 -29.63 19.66 7.27
N MET A 1005 -28.55 19.10 7.84
CA MET A 1005 -27.24 19.76 7.90
C MET A 1005 -26.66 20.04 6.51
N LYS A 1006 -26.74 19.07 5.60
CA LYS A 1006 -26.30 19.25 4.20
C LYS A 1006 -27.10 20.34 3.47
N LYS A 1007 -28.41 20.43 3.71
CA LYS A 1007 -29.24 21.52 3.18
C LYS A 1007 -28.76 22.87 3.74
N SER A 1008 -28.50 22.95 5.05
CA SER A 1008 -28.00 24.17 5.70
C SER A 1008 -26.59 24.57 5.28
N GLU A 1009 -25.75 23.64 4.82
CA GLU A 1009 -24.42 23.95 4.26
C GLU A 1009 -24.54 24.59 2.86
N SER A 1010 -25.48 24.10 2.04
CA SER A 1010 -25.61 24.48 0.63
C SER A 1010 -26.33 25.81 0.34
N SER A 1011 -27.03 26.38 1.33
CA SER A 1011 -27.80 27.63 1.16
C SER A 1011 -27.69 28.49 2.41
N ASN A 1012 -27.41 29.78 2.22
CA ASN A 1012 -27.32 30.77 3.32
C ASN A 1012 -28.70 31.18 3.88
N ASP A 1013 -29.80 30.73 3.26
CA ASP A 1013 -31.18 31.19 3.54
C ASP A 1013 -32.09 30.03 3.98
N VAL A 1014 -31.57 29.15 4.84
CA VAL A 1014 -32.30 27.99 5.38
C VAL A 1014 -32.59 28.25 6.86
N GLY A 1015 -33.83 28.04 7.31
CA GLY A 1015 -34.22 28.24 8.70
C GLY A 1015 -33.52 27.29 9.68
N LYS A 1016 -33.82 27.44 10.97
CA LYS A 1016 -33.10 26.74 12.05
C LYS A 1016 -33.42 25.25 12.09
N ILE A 1017 -32.44 24.45 12.51
CA ILE A 1017 -32.60 23.02 12.75
C ILE A 1017 -32.73 22.80 14.26
N TYR A 1018 -33.93 22.49 14.73
CA TYR A 1018 -34.21 22.21 16.14
C TYR A 1018 -34.11 20.71 16.41
N ILE A 1019 -33.13 20.32 17.23
CA ILE A 1019 -32.96 18.95 17.72
C ILE A 1019 -33.64 18.86 19.08
N VAL A 1020 -34.72 18.10 19.16
CA VAL A 1020 -35.62 18.07 20.31
C VAL A 1020 -35.57 16.71 20.98
N THR A 1021 -35.46 16.69 22.31
CA THR A 1021 -35.70 15.49 23.11
C THR A 1021 -36.66 15.80 24.24
N GLU A 1022 -37.59 14.89 24.48
CA GLU A 1022 -38.66 15.03 25.47
C GLU A 1022 -38.60 13.84 26.43
N ARG A 1023 -38.37 14.11 27.72
CA ARG A 1023 -38.43 13.14 28.82
C ARG A 1023 -37.43 11.98 28.72
N GLU A 1024 -36.27 12.21 28.10
CA GLU A 1024 -35.19 11.23 28.00
C GLU A 1024 -33.88 11.81 28.52
N GLU A 1025 -33.41 11.30 29.66
CA GLU A 1025 -32.31 11.86 30.45
C GLU A 1025 -30.92 11.55 29.84
N PHE A 1026 -30.77 10.42 29.15
CA PHE A 1026 -29.46 9.88 28.77
C PHE A 1026 -29.15 9.94 27.26
N THR A 1027 -29.86 10.80 26.51
CA THR A 1027 -29.66 10.94 25.05
C THR A 1027 -28.27 11.45 24.65
N GLY A 1028 -27.49 12.00 25.57
CA GLY A 1028 -26.18 12.60 25.27
C GLY A 1028 -26.27 13.87 24.42
N LEU A 1029 -27.46 14.46 24.27
CA LEU A 1029 -27.74 15.59 23.36
C LEU A 1029 -26.75 16.74 23.53
N ILE A 1030 -26.41 17.10 24.77
CA ILE A 1030 -25.50 18.21 25.08
C ILE A 1030 -24.11 18.00 24.45
N GLY A 1031 -23.55 16.79 24.60
CA GLY A 1031 -22.26 16.42 24.01
C GLY A 1031 -22.33 16.33 22.50
N MET A 1032 -23.42 15.77 21.96
CA MET A 1032 -23.63 15.68 20.51
C MET A 1032 -23.68 17.07 19.84
N ILE A 1033 -24.37 18.04 20.45
CA ILE A 1033 -24.45 19.41 19.94
C ILE A 1033 -23.07 20.10 19.93
N ASN A 1034 -22.19 19.80 20.89
CA ASN A 1034 -20.83 20.33 20.91
C ASN A 1034 -20.03 19.90 19.67
N CYS A 1035 -20.23 18.68 19.20
CA CYS A 1035 -19.60 18.18 17.98
C CYS A 1035 -20.27 18.76 16.73
N ILE A 1036 -21.60 18.67 16.65
CA ILE A 1036 -22.36 19.06 15.46
C ILE A 1036 -22.19 20.54 15.10
N LYS A 1037 -22.09 21.44 16.08
CA LYS A 1037 -21.90 22.87 15.81
C LYS A 1037 -20.53 23.21 15.19
N GLN A 1038 -19.58 22.27 15.20
CA GLN A 1038 -18.27 22.43 14.58
C GLN A 1038 -18.22 21.89 13.15
N GLU A 1039 -19.25 21.15 12.72
CA GLU A 1039 -19.38 20.59 11.38
C GLU A 1039 -19.93 21.62 10.37
N PRO A 1040 -19.66 21.46 9.06
CA PRO A 1040 -20.28 22.26 8.02
C PRO A 1040 -21.81 22.25 8.10
N GLY A 1041 -22.45 23.42 8.04
CA GLY A 1041 -23.90 23.59 8.23
C GLY A 1041 -24.38 23.57 9.70
N GLY A 1042 -23.50 23.29 10.66
CA GLY A 1042 -23.82 23.18 12.09
C GLY A 1042 -24.22 24.49 12.79
N GLY A 1043 -23.88 25.67 12.23
CA GLY A 1043 -24.17 26.97 12.84
C GLY A 1043 -25.66 27.30 13.02
N ASN A 1044 -26.54 26.64 12.25
CA ASN A 1044 -27.99 26.81 12.32
C ASN A 1044 -28.69 25.79 13.24
N VAL A 1045 -27.93 24.91 13.91
CA VAL A 1045 -28.47 23.91 14.82
C VAL A 1045 -28.77 24.53 16.18
N ARG A 1046 -29.93 24.18 16.72
CA ARG A 1046 -30.43 24.56 18.05
C ARG A 1046 -30.93 23.30 18.73
N SER A 1047 -30.69 23.15 20.02
CA SER A 1047 -31.20 22.03 20.80
C SER A 1047 -32.31 22.46 21.75
N VAL A 1048 -33.28 21.57 21.96
CA VAL A 1048 -34.39 21.72 22.90
C VAL A 1048 -34.46 20.48 23.77
N PHE A 1049 -34.13 20.62 25.06
CA PHE A 1049 -34.04 19.53 26.03
C PHE A 1049 -35.14 19.65 27.07
N ILE A 1050 -36.24 18.91 26.92
CA ILE A 1050 -37.43 19.05 27.78
C ILE A 1050 -37.51 17.88 28.75
N GLN A 1051 -37.17 18.12 30.02
CA GLN A 1051 -37.29 17.09 31.09
C GLN A 1051 -38.53 17.25 31.95
N ASP A 1052 -39.11 18.46 32.04
CA ASP A 1052 -40.28 18.69 32.88
C ASP A 1052 -41.50 17.91 32.35
N PRO A 1053 -42.04 16.92 33.10
CA PRO A 1053 -43.21 16.19 32.67
C PRO A 1053 -44.47 17.06 32.57
N ALA A 1054 -44.50 18.22 33.24
CA ALA A 1054 -45.60 19.19 33.18
C ALA A 1054 -45.52 20.12 31.96
N ALA A 1055 -44.40 20.15 31.23
CA ALA A 1055 -44.27 20.93 30.01
C ALA A 1055 -45.15 20.37 28.88
N ALA A 1056 -45.76 21.27 28.10
CA ALA A 1056 -46.51 20.88 26.90
C ALA A 1056 -45.58 20.25 25.86
N LYS A 1057 -46.11 19.39 24.99
CA LYS A 1057 -45.33 18.80 23.90
C LYS A 1057 -44.73 19.89 23.00
N PHE A 1058 -43.48 19.72 22.58
CA PHE A 1058 -42.78 20.69 21.74
C PHE A 1058 -43.55 20.98 20.45
N SER A 1059 -43.75 22.26 20.17
CA SER A 1059 -44.31 22.76 18.92
C SER A 1059 -43.83 24.18 18.67
N LEU A 1060 -43.43 24.47 17.43
CA LEU A 1060 -43.08 25.82 16.98
C LEU A 1060 -44.26 26.80 17.10
N SER A 1061 -45.50 26.31 17.07
CA SER A 1061 -46.71 27.12 17.20
C SER A 1061 -47.16 27.36 18.65
N SER A 1062 -46.50 26.74 19.63
CA SER A 1062 -46.80 26.94 21.04
C SER A 1062 -46.25 28.28 21.52
N SER A 1063 -47.09 29.12 22.13
CA SER A 1063 -46.66 30.42 22.68
C SER A 1063 -45.56 30.27 23.73
N PHE A 1064 -45.57 29.17 24.50
CA PHE A 1064 -44.55 28.86 25.50
C PHE A 1064 -43.16 28.67 24.86
N TYR A 1065 -43.05 27.82 23.84
CA TYR A 1065 -41.78 27.57 23.16
C TYR A 1065 -41.38 28.71 22.24
N ALA A 1066 -42.34 29.39 21.60
CA ALA A 1066 -42.05 30.55 20.75
C ALA A 1066 -41.28 31.64 21.51
N LYS A 1067 -41.64 31.91 22.78
CA LYS A 1067 -40.89 32.86 23.63
C LYS A 1067 -39.46 32.39 23.91
N GLN A 1068 -39.27 31.09 24.17
CA GLN A 1068 -37.93 30.54 24.40
C GLN A 1068 -37.06 30.57 23.14
N LEU A 1069 -37.64 30.27 21.97
CA LEU A 1069 -36.93 30.23 20.69
C LEU A 1069 -36.54 31.62 20.17
N LYS A 1070 -37.25 32.69 20.55
CA LYS A 1070 -36.86 34.08 20.26
C LYS A 1070 -35.51 34.47 20.86
N LYS A 1071 -35.06 33.75 21.90
CA LYS A 1071 -33.71 33.91 22.46
C LYS A 1071 -32.63 33.34 21.54
N ASP A 1072 -32.95 32.56 20.51
CA ASP A 1072 -32.02 31.96 19.54
C ASP A 1072 -30.74 31.38 20.18
N LEU A 1073 -30.92 30.61 21.26
CA LEU A 1073 -29.82 29.97 21.98
C LEU A 1073 -29.50 28.61 21.35
N VAL A 1074 -28.21 28.28 21.21
CA VAL A 1074 -27.72 26.96 20.78
C VAL A 1074 -28.31 25.83 21.63
N ARG A 1075 -28.56 26.10 22.92
CA ARG A 1075 -29.20 25.18 23.86
C ARG A 1075 -30.38 25.84 24.56
N ASN A 1076 -31.55 25.21 24.45
CA ASN A 1076 -32.78 25.58 25.13
C ASN A 1076 -33.17 24.42 26.03
N ASN A 1077 -32.79 24.52 27.31
CA ASN A 1077 -33.03 23.49 28.32
C ASN A 1077 -34.14 23.91 29.27
#